data_AF-B5HFS2-F1
#
_entry.id   AF-B5HFS2-F1
#
_cell.length_a   1.000
_cell.length_b   1.000
_cell.length_c   1.000
_cell.angle_alpha   90.00
_cell.angle_beta   90.00
_cell.angle_gamma   90.00
#
_symmetry.space_group_name_H-M   'P 1'
#
loop_
_entity.id
_entity.type
_entity.pdbx_description
1 polymer ?
#
loop_
_entity_poly.entity_id
_entity_poly.type
_entity_poly.pdbx_seq_one_letter_code
_entity_poly.pdbx_strand_id
1 'polypeptide(L)'
;MQQPSKADILESDIAWAAEHAEGSKAWAVTEARRTGKKVEVTDETTATTHTVANPDGTLTTELTTGPERVWRDGQWRKVDATLTTAADGGVRARSHPGGLRLAGKAGKPAASLSAASKAAPTDLVTLGDGDRSVTLQWKGGLPQPELHGTTARYQNAVPGADVIVEATRTGFEQFVEIAERPSAGGYSYTLPVRAKGLAAKANQDGSVSFTDTSTGEVRATMPAPVMWDASRDNRSGKHENRARVGMKVVNKGRGAVDLVITPDAKFLADPATQYPVTVDPSTSALGNLFDTYVQQGETVDWSGDTELDFGNPGTKNADGTYRTARSFVTWNTAPIADALVSKATLSLWNFHSGNTDCTAQPWEVWTANNATTSSRWTNQPTMGAKYATSTATRGNPACTATDGWITADVTNLAQYWAGQKWNVSGMGLRASSESDIQEWKRVNSANNTANQPKLSVTYNYRPSDGTSRQAGAPFKSYAGVWAVNTTTPILRDTFADADGDQVNGTFQVYDAATNTPITTPLGEGLLLSPYGEQGKPVSVTVPAGQLKDGRTYKFRTNAYDGTHYNLNWSPWTQFVVDTTAPSEPTDVVSSTYPEGWVGGGAGTPGTWTAGTTADSRSLQYRVDGSDADPETGAVDAGTWESVNTTTTSSGTSGTFSATPETDGNHQVEVRSVDRADNVGATTPYGFVAGGQDTNRPYKVDITMPAPDVDAPDPAYSNAPMPAFGGWNGWQSSAAGSGDEPAPQGARTLKQDNAKITVTPVKQRTKAADQELKKLAAEGGAPARSSGSALAAAGYTGPVITDYWCDATRVGLKSMFSRDEACLLYTWTVQVTDNATRPPKVYQQSYEMLWQLKLNPVGDEIKQFVQFMPLSGSSSPYLPFPAQPGAINLDITAQCPGTGCTEADGVTGFDWQDGRSPTWAGSLDGDLAQGNATLQWNGSVANASGSKDVDLSKELPLNIHAYFTTHLPGVTIPTDPHGDTPTFDVRCDKVAFTGKAPGCVFPDYVPGFALNSKKFPAAAAHAWLIQNKLAGNYGRDPLHPLMYLPKASRNSAGQTGAGWGESKNRYRICYGPNGMVYHKDTGAVPELSSKNSDKKSCDEYPFNATYQSAGMPAVEGGLNSKPVTDAGRGAECVQTYVPKLADGTWKLYDDRRYAAPTWSESCGRSSMSNNVNTQAMGRFGTVFVPEFRMLDRDPYWVRTTGLENCDASADTVKCTMTP
;
A
#
# COMPACT_ATOMS: atom_id res chain seq x y z
N MET A 1 -7.71 3.29 -1.56
CA MET A 1 -7.29 4.19 -2.66
C MET A 1 -8.15 3.85 -3.86
N GLN A 2 -9.00 4.77 -4.32
CA GLN A 2 -9.84 4.56 -5.50
C GLN A 2 -8.95 4.78 -6.73
N GLN A 3 -9.01 3.86 -7.70
CA GLN A 3 -8.25 4.06 -8.94
C GLN A 3 -8.76 5.31 -9.66
N PRO A 4 -7.86 6.11 -10.26
CA PRO A 4 -8.26 7.32 -10.97
C PRO A 4 -9.30 7.00 -12.04
N SER A 5 -10.30 7.86 -12.17
CA SER A 5 -11.35 7.66 -13.16
C SER A 5 -10.74 7.76 -14.56
N LYS A 6 -11.44 7.22 -15.57
CA LYS A 6 -11.01 7.36 -16.97
C LYS A 6 -10.89 8.83 -17.39
N ALA A 7 -11.66 9.73 -16.77
CA ALA A 7 -11.56 11.16 -17.03
C ALA A 7 -10.25 11.73 -16.47
N ASP A 8 -9.86 11.33 -15.25
CA ASP A 8 -8.60 11.77 -14.64
C ASP A 8 -7.37 11.22 -15.39
N ILE A 9 -7.45 9.98 -15.89
CA ILE A 9 -6.41 9.38 -16.74
C ILE A 9 -6.34 10.14 -18.07
N LEU A 10 -7.48 10.40 -18.72
CA LEU A 10 -7.51 11.13 -19.99
C LEU A 10 -7.02 12.58 -19.84
N GLU A 11 -7.38 13.26 -18.75
CA GLU A 11 -6.91 14.62 -18.47
C GLU A 11 -5.40 14.64 -18.18
N SER A 12 -4.88 13.65 -17.43
CA SER A 12 -3.45 13.46 -17.22
C SER A 12 -2.71 13.11 -18.52
N ASP A 13 -3.29 12.26 -19.37
CA ASP A 13 -2.68 11.84 -20.63
C ASP A 13 -2.70 12.98 -21.66
N ILE A 14 -3.74 13.80 -21.69
CA ILE A 14 -3.82 15.01 -22.52
C ILE A 14 -2.80 16.05 -22.04
N ALA A 15 -2.67 16.27 -20.73
CA ALA A 15 -1.67 17.17 -20.16
C ALA A 15 -0.24 16.67 -20.46
N TRP A 16 0.00 15.37 -20.29
CA TRP A 16 1.28 14.74 -20.63
C TRP A 16 1.60 14.85 -22.13
N ALA A 17 0.62 14.56 -22.99
CA ALA A 17 0.77 14.65 -24.44
C ALA A 17 0.97 16.09 -24.92
N ALA A 18 0.41 17.09 -24.24
CA ALA A 18 0.63 18.50 -24.54
C ALA A 18 2.04 18.96 -24.12
N GLU A 19 2.55 18.52 -22.97
CA GLU A 19 3.90 18.85 -22.49
C GLU A 19 5.02 18.10 -23.24
N HIS A 20 4.75 16.90 -23.77
CA HIS A 20 5.73 16.05 -24.46
C HIS A 20 5.50 15.99 -25.98
N ALA A 21 4.64 16.85 -26.51
CA ALA A 21 4.43 16.96 -27.95
C ALA A 21 5.74 17.33 -28.65
N GLU A 22 5.95 16.71 -29.82
CA GLU A 22 7.05 17.05 -30.72
C GLU A 22 6.97 18.54 -31.08
N GLY A 23 7.97 19.32 -30.65
CA GLY A 23 8.03 20.78 -30.84
C GLY A 23 8.09 21.62 -29.54
N SER A 24 7.72 21.05 -28.39
CA SER A 24 7.79 21.73 -27.09
C SER A 24 9.22 21.85 -26.53
N LYS A 25 9.45 22.77 -25.57
CA LYS A 25 10.75 22.94 -24.88
C LYS A 25 11.21 21.63 -24.22
N ALA A 26 10.34 21.02 -23.40
CA ALA A 26 10.65 19.82 -22.62
C ALA A 26 11.00 18.62 -23.52
N TRP A 27 10.21 18.40 -24.58
CA TRP A 27 10.50 17.37 -25.57
C TRP A 27 11.86 17.61 -26.25
N ALA A 28 12.11 18.84 -26.70
CA ALA A 28 13.33 19.17 -27.44
C ALA A 28 14.59 19.05 -26.57
N VAL A 29 14.55 19.46 -25.30
CA VAL A 29 15.64 19.28 -24.33
C VAL A 29 15.94 17.80 -24.11
N THR A 30 14.88 17.00 -23.92
CA THR A 30 15.00 15.54 -23.75
C THR A 30 15.62 14.89 -24.98
N GLU A 31 15.14 15.23 -26.18
CA GLU A 31 15.63 14.68 -27.44
C GLU A 31 17.07 15.13 -27.74
N ALA A 32 17.43 16.37 -27.40
CA ALA A 32 18.77 16.89 -27.58
C ALA A 32 19.80 16.17 -26.69
N ARG A 33 19.45 15.95 -25.41
CA ARG A 33 20.25 15.13 -24.48
C ARG A 33 20.38 13.69 -24.98
N ARG A 34 19.27 13.09 -25.44
CA ARG A 34 19.24 11.70 -25.94
C ARG A 34 20.09 11.49 -27.19
N THR A 35 20.03 12.43 -28.13
CA THR A 35 20.71 12.30 -29.44
C THR A 35 22.12 12.90 -29.45
N GLY A 36 22.46 13.73 -28.46
CA GLY A 36 23.69 14.52 -28.46
C GLY A 36 23.72 15.62 -29.53
N LYS A 37 22.57 15.98 -30.11
CA LYS A 37 22.44 16.96 -31.20
C LYS A 37 21.49 18.07 -30.80
N LYS A 38 21.61 19.24 -31.44
CA LYS A 38 20.64 20.34 -31.25
C LYS A 38 19.29 19.96 -31.84
N VAL A 39 18.21 20.28 -31.13
CA VAL A 39 16.83 20.00 -31.55
C VAL A 39 16.04 21.31 -31.60
N GLU A 40 15.28 21.53 -32.67
CA GLU A 40 14.45 22.73 -32.81
C GLU A 40 13.27 22.69 -31.84
N VAL A 41 13.02 23.82 -31.18
CA VAL A 41 11.85 24.03 -30.31
C VAL A 41 10.79 24.75 -31.13
N THR A 42 10.06 24.00 -31.95
CA THR A 42 9.10 24.54 -32.94
C THR A 42 8.08 25.49 -32.32
N ASP A 43 7.61 25.21 -31.10
CA ASP A 43 6.60 26.02 -30.39
C ASP A 43 7.12 27.41 -29.99
N GLU A 44 8.44 27.56 -29.87
CA GLU A 44 9.12 28.80 -29.52
C GLU A 44 9.66 29.55 -30.74
N THR A 45 9.58 28.94 -31.93
CA THR A 45 9.97 29.56 -33.20
C THR A 45 8.86 30.49 -33.69
N THR A 46 9.20 31.76 -33.90
CA THR A 46 8.31 32.78 -34.44
C THR A 46 8.90 33.39 -35.72
N ALA A 47 8.25 34.40 -36.29
CA ALA A 47 8.80 35.14 -37.42
C ALA A 47 10.16 35.79 -37.10
N THR A 48 10.43 36.10 -35.82
CA THR A 48 11.60 36.88 -35.36
C THR A 48 12.46 36.13 -34.34
N THR A 49 12.12 34.89 -34.01
CA THR A 49 12.85 34.05 -33.04
C THR A 49 13.02 32.64 -33.58
N HIS A 50 14.17 32.03 -33.32
CA HIS A 50 14.42 30.62 -33.63
C HIS A 50 15.15 29.99 -32.44
N THR A 51 14.49 29.04 -31.77
CA THR A 51 14.97 28.45 -30.53
C THR A 51 15.36 27.00 -30.75
N VAL A 52 16.51 26.60 -30.21
CA VAL A 52 17.00 25.21 -30.21
C VAL A 52 17.37 24.78 -28.80
N ALA A 53 17.08 23.54 -28.45
CA ALA A 53 17.62 22.89 -27.28
C ALA A 53 19.02 22.33 -27.57
N ASN A 54 19.96 22.58 -26.67
CA ASN A 54 21.33 22.09 -26.74
C ASN A 54 21.48 20.74 -26.00
N PRO A 55 22.46 19.90 -26.36
CA PRO A 55 22.72 18.63 -25.69
C PRO A 55 23.06 18.72 -24.20
N ASP A 56 23.51 19.89 -23.73
CA ASP A 56 23.85 20.14 -22.33
C ASP A 56 22.63 20.55 -21.48
N GLY A 57 21.43 20.60 -22.07
CA GLY A 57 20.20 21.00 -21.39
C GLY A 57 19.83 22.48 -21.55
N THR A 58 20.75 23.33 -22.01
CA THR A 58 20.45 24.76 -22.20
C THR A 58 19.64 25.02 -23.47
N LEU A 59 18.93 26.15 -23.54
CA LEU A 59 18.28 26.65 -24.75
C LEU A 59 19.14 27.71 -25.43
N THR A 60 19.15 27.76 -26.76
CA THR A 60 19.68 28.89 -27.53
C THR A 60 18.59 29.50 -28.40
N THR A 61 18.27 30.78 -28.18
CA THR A 61 17.37 31.54 -29.04
C THR A 61 18.16 32.54 -29.89
N GLU A 62 17.98 32.48 -31.21
CA GLU A 62 18.39 33.53 -32.14
C GLU A 62 17.23 34.51 -32.32
N LEU A 63 17.44 35.77 -31.97
CA LEU A 63 16.52 36.89 -32.13
C LEU A 63 16.93 37.70 -33.37
N THR A 64 15.95 38.19 -34.14
CA THR A 64 16.16 39.08 -35.28
C THR A 64 15.32 40.36 -35.14
N THR A 65 15.78 41.46 -35.74
CA THR A 65 15.12 42.79 -35.64
C THR A 65 13.95 42.97 -36.61
N GLY A 66 13.74 41.99 -37.50
CA GLY A 66 12.63 41.89 -38.42
C GLY A 66 12.31 40.43 -38.77
N PRO A 67 11.21 40.15 -39.48
CA PRO A 67 10.77 38.79 -39.78
C PRO A 67 11.76 38.07 -40.71
N GLU A 68 12.45 37.04 -40.20
CA GLU A 68 13.34 36.19 -41.01
C GLU A 68 12.58 35.01 -41.62
N ARG A 69 11.44 34.62 -41.02
CA ARG A 69 10.64 33.47 -41.42
C ARG A 69 9.15 33.82 -41.52
N VAL A 70 8.42 33.09 -42.38
CA VAL A 70 6.97 33.16 -42.55
C VAL A 70 6.35 31.78 -42.41
N TRP A 71 5.21 31.70 -41.74
CA TRP A 71 4.45 30.46 -41.62
C TRP A 71 3.61 30.23 -42.89
N ARG A 72 3.88 29.14 -43.61
CA ARG A 72 3.19 28.74 -44.85
C ARG A 72 3.08 27.22 -44.92
N ASP A 73 1.90 26.73 -45.27
CA ASP A 73 1.63 25.29 -45.46
C ASP A 73 2.05 24.41 -44.26
N GLY A 74 1.88 24.91 -43.03
CA GLY A 74 2.24 24.18 -41.80
C GLY A 74 3.74 24.16 -41.46
N GLN A 75 4.57 24.98 -42.12
CA GLN A 75 6.01 25.06 -41.85
C GLN A 75 6.53 26.50 -41.86
N TRP A 76 7.57 26.76 -41.07
CA TRP A 76 8.34 28.00 -41.14
C TRP A 76 9.25 27.99 -42.38
N ARG A 77 9.10 28.97 -43.27
CA ARG A 77 9.96 29.16 -44.44
C ARG A 77 10.69 30.50 -44.33
N LYS A 78 11.95 30.56 -44.78
CA LYS A 78 12.70 31.82 -44.83
C LYS A 78 12.00 32.85 -45.72
N VAL A 79 12.11 34.11 -45.33
CA VAL A 79 11.66 35.24 -46.17
C VAL A 79 12.54 35.34 -47.40
N ASP A 80 11.89 35.41 -48.56
CA ASP A 80 12.51 35.59 -49.87
C ASP A 80 11.77 36.70 -50.63
N ALA A 81 12.33 37.90 -50.61
CA ALA A 81 11.76 39.08 -51.25
C ALA A 81 12.08 39.16 -52.77
N THR A 82 12.78 38.17 -53.34
CA THR A 82 13.11 38.16 -54.77
C THR A 82 11.84 38.20 -55.62
N LEU A 83 11.79 39.13 -56.58
CA LEU A 83 10.66 39.34 -57.45
C LEU A 83 10.65 38.34 -58.62
N THR A 84 9.47 37.83 -58.94
CA THR A 84 9.25 36.90 -60.04
C THR A 84 7.91 37.16 -60.72
N THR A 85 7.78 36.79 -61.99
CA THR A 85 6.53 36.90 -62.73
C THR A 85 5.49 35.92 -62.17
N ALA A 86 4.26 36.42 -61.97
CA ALA A 86 3.12 35.63 -61.53
C ALA A 86 2.34 35.09 -62.75
N ALA A 87 1.54 34.04 -62.52
CA ALA A 87 0.79 33.36 -63.59
C ALA A 87 -0.29 34.24 -64.25
N ASP A 88 -0.75 35.28 -63.55
CA ASP A 88 -1.72 36.28 -64.03
C ASP A 88 -1.07 37.41 -64.84
N GLY A 89 0.25 37.35 -65.08
CA GLY A 89 1.02 38.38 -65.77
C GLY A 89 1.48 39.53 -64.86
N GLY A 90 1.16 39.48 -63.56
CA GLY A 90 1.70 40.38 -62.55
C GLY A 90 3.12 40.00 -62.09
N VAL A 91 3.60 40.67 -61.04
CA VAL A 91 4.89 40.39 -60.39
C VAL A 91 4.64 40.16 -58.90
N ARG A 92 5.33 39.21 -58.28
CA ARG A 92 5.22 38.93 -56.84
C ARG A 92 6.59 38.62 -56.23
N ALA A 93 6.75 38.91 -54.94
CA ALA A 93 7.85 38.35 -54.17
C ALA A 93 7.64 36.84 -53.94
N ARG A 94 8.72 36.05 -53.93
CA ARG A 94 8.66 34.58 -53.74
C ARG A 94 8.05 34.18 -52.39
N SER A 95 8.40 34.88 -51.32
CA SER A 95 7.97 34.61 -49.94
C SER A 95 8.10 35.86 -49.06
N HIS A 96 7.20 36.84 -49.24
CA HIS A 96 7.19 38.09 -48.46
C HIS A 96 6.20 38.02 -47.28
N PRO A 97 6.56 38.45 -46.05
CA PRO A 97 5.68 38.43 -44.87
C PRO A 97 4.32 39.10 -45.08
N GLY A 98 4.31 40.28 -45.70
CA GLY A 98 3.11 41.06 -46.00
C GLY A 98 2.47 40.77 -47.36
N GLY A 99 2.91 39.75 -48.11
CA GLY A 99 2.28 39.40 -49.40
C GLY A 99 2.42 40.46 -50.51
N LEU A 100 3.64 40.98 -50.72
CA LEU A 100 3.94 42.02 -51.70
C LEU A 100 3.71 41.57 -53.15
N ARG A 101 2.92 42.36 -53.90
CA ARG A 101 2.62 42.16 -55.33
C ARG A 101 2.79 43.47 -56.11
N LEU A 102 3.33 43.39 -57.31
CA LEU A 102 3.53 44.52 -58.20
C LEU A 102 2.81 44.26 -59.53
N ALA A 103 2.47 45.33 -60.25
CA ALA A 103 1.81 45.20 -61.54
C ALA A 103 2.77 44.76 -62.65
N GLY A 104 2.28 43.95 -63.58
CA GLY A 104 2.94 43.74 -64.87
C GLY A 104 2.72 44.93 -65.81
N LYS A 105 2.80 44.68 -67.12
CA LYS A 105 2.41 45.68 -68.13
C LYS A 105 0.92 46.02 -68.01
N ALA A 106 0.58 47.30 -67.85
CA ALA A 106 -0.80 47.74 -67.71
C ALA A 106 -1.02 49.17 -68.24
N GLY A 107 -2.15 49.44 -68.90
CA GLY A 107 -2.46 50.78 -69.44
C GLY A 107 -1.53 51.25 -70.57
N LYS A 108 -1.58 52.55 -70.90
CA LYS A 108 -0.70 53.20 -71.89
C LYS A 108 0.15 54.30 -71.21
N PRO A 109 1.49 54.26 -71.29
CA PRO A 109 2.34 55.32 -70.73
C PRO A 109 1.98 56.71 -71.27
N ALA A 110 2.11 57.72 -70.42
CA ALA A 110 1.73 59.09 -70.77
C ALA A 110 2.78 59.74 -71.70
N ALA A 111 2.33 60.53 -72.68
CA ALA A 111 3.22 61.20 -73.65
C ALA A 111 3.84 62.52 -73.14
N SER A 112 3.33 63.08 -72.04
CA SER A 112 3.87 64.29 -71.38
C SER A 112 3.51 64.30 -69.89
N LEU A 113 4.23 65.09 -69.07
CA LEU A 113 3.91 65.26 -67.63
C LEU A 113 2.47 65.75 -67.41
N SER A 114 2.00 66.66 -68.28
CA SER A 114 0.61 67.16 -68.25
C SER A 114 -0.40 66.04 -68.55
N ALA A 115 -0.11 65.17 -69.53
CA ALA A 115 -0.94 64.01 -69.82
C ALA A 115 -0.93 63.00 -68.66
N ALA A 116 0.22 62.78 -68.01
CA ALA A 116 0.32 61.90 -66.84
C ALA A 116 -0.59 62.39 -65.71
N SER A 117 -0.57 63.69 -65.39
CA SER A 117 -1.41 64.26 -64.32
C SER A 117 -2.93 64.05 -64.51
N LYS A 118 -3.38 63.86 -65.76
CA LYS A 118 -4.80 63.65 -66.13
C LYS A 118 -5.14 62.19 -66.41
N ALA A 119 -4.16 61.30 -66.42
CA ALA A 119 -4.36 59.90 -66.76
C ALA A 119 -5.14 59.14 -65.68
N ALA A 120 -5.78 58.05 -66.09
CA ALA A 120 -6.38 57.10 -65.16
C ALA A 120 -5.27 56.43 -64.31
N PRO A 121 -5.52 56.14 -63.02
CA PRO A 121 -4.58 55.44 -62.18
C PRO A 121 -4.51 53.95 -62.54
N THR A 122 -3.31 53.39 -62.50
CA THR A 122 -3.01 51.95 -62.66
C THR A 122 -2.36 51.47 -61.36
N ASP A 123 -2.75 50.31 -60.83
CA ASP A 123 -2.09 49.76 -59.63
C ASP A 123 -0.59 49.54 -59.93
N LEU A 124 0.29 49.97 -59.02
CA LEU A 124 1.75 49.81 -59.14
C LEU A 124 2.24 48.71 -58.20
N VAL A 125 1.90 48.82 -56.92
CA VAL A 125 2.29 47.86 -55.88
C VAL A 125 1.18 47.74 -54.84
N THR A 126 0.92 46.51 -54.41
CA THR A 126 -0.04 46.16 -53.36
C THR A 126 0.67 45.36 -52.28
N LEU A 127 0.50 45.80 -51.03
CA LEU A 127 0.96 45.10 -49.83
C LEU A 127 -0.27 44.68 -49.01
N GLY A 128 -0.29 43.44 -48.53
CA GLY A 128 -1.39 42.85 -47.79
C GLY A 128 -2.42 42.12 -48.67
N ASP A 129 -3.46 41.58 -48.02
CA ASP A 129 -4.55 40.84 -48.64
C ASP A 129 -5.92 41.36 -48.17
N GLY A 130 -6.94 41.21 -49.02
CA GLY A 130 -8.33 41.56 -48.70
C GLY A 130 -8.53 43.01 -48.28
N ASP A 131 -9.37 43.23 -47.26
CA ASP A 131 -9.72 44.55 -46.74
C ASP A 131 -8.57 45.26 -45.99
N ARG A 132 -7.45 44.57 -45.74
CA ARG A 132 -6.24 45.13 -45.10
C ARG A 132 -5.14 45.49 -46.10
N SER A 133 -5.42 45.46 -47.40
CA SER A 133 -4.44 45.80 -48.44
C SER A 133 -4.26 47.31 -48.61
N VAL A 134 -3.01 47.72 -48.84
CA VAL A 134 -2.62 49.07 -49.27
C VAL A 134 -2.07 48.98 -50.68
N THR A 135 -2.67 49.74 -51.59
CA THR A 135 -2.26 49.80 -53.00
C THR A 135 -1.75 51.19 -53.33
N LEU A 136 -0.47 51.28 -53.70
CA LEU A 136 0.11 52.44 -54.38
C LEU A 136 -0.17 52.31 -55.87
N GLN A 137 -0.67 53.37 -56.49
CA GLN A 137 -1.02 53.44 -57.89
C GLN A 137 -0.12 54.45 -58.61
N TRP A 138 -0.12 54.37 -59.94
CA TRP A 138 0.60 55.22 -60.84
C TRP A 138 -0.35 55.93 -61.81
N LYS A 139 -0.14 57.23 -62.04
CA LYS A 139 -0.95 58.01 -62.99
C LYS A 139 -0.44 57.82 -64.42
N GLY A 140 -1.07 56.92 -65.16
CA GLY A 140 -0.66 56.51 -66.51
C GLY A 140 -0.54 54.99 -66.64
N GLY A 141 -0.05 54.50 -67.78
CA GLY A 141 0.28 53.10 -67.96
C GLY A 141 1.70 52.75 -67.51
N LEU A 142 1.87 51.51 -67.07
CA LEU A 142 3.13 50.87 -66.72
C LEU A 142 3.62 49.98 -67.89
N PRO A 143 4.86 50.16 -68.37
CA PRO A 143 5.50 49.22 -69.30
C PRO A 143 5.76 47.87 -68.64
N GLN A 144 6.28 46.90 -69.40
CA GLN A 144 6.74 45.64 -68.82
C GLN A 144 7.95 45.91 -67.92
N PRO A 145 7.93 45.50 -66.63
CA PRO A 145 9.07 45.73 -65.75
C PRO A 145 10.24 44.79 -66.06
N GLU A 146 11.46 45.32 -65.90
CA GLU A 146 12.70 44.55 -65.81
C GLU A 146 12.94 44.13 -64.36
N LEU A 147 13.10 42.83 -64.11
CA LEU A 147 13.26 42.29 -62.76
C LEU A 147 14.73 41.92 -62.48
N HIS A 148 15.29 42.48 -61.41
CA HIS A 148 16.63 42.19 -60.93
C HIS A 148 16.61 41.97 -59.42
N GLY A 149 16.68 40.71 -58.98
CA GLY A 149 16.63 40.38 -57.56
C GLY A 149 15.33 40.85 -56.91
N THR A 150 15.42 41.83 -56.02
CA THR A 150 14.30 42.46 -55.31
C THR A 150 13.73 43.68 -56.04
N THR A 151 14.32 44.09 -57.17
CA THR A 151 13.98 45.33 -57.86
C THR A 151 13.17 45.08 -59.14
N ALA A 152 12.16 45.91 -59.38
CA ALA A 152 11.40 46.01 -60.63
C ALA A 152 11.55 47.43 -61.22
N ARG A 153 12.11 47.54 -62.43
CA ARG A 153 12.28 48.82 -63.15
C ARG A 153 11.28 48.93 -64.29
N TYR A 154 10.46 49.97 -64.26
CA TYR A 154 9.50 50.34 -65.30
C TYR A 154 10.06 51.52 -66.11
N GLN A 155 10.72 51.20 -67.23
CA GLN A 155 11.44 52.19 -68.04
C GLN A 155 10.50 53.24 -68.66
N ASN A 156 10.81 54.53 -68.47
CA ASN A 156 10.06 55.65 -69.04
C ASN A 156 8.55 55.60 -68.72
N ALA A 157 8.19 55.14 -67.51
CA ALA A 157 6.80 55.05 -67.03
C ALA A 157 6.14 56.44 -66.86
N VAL A 158 6.97 57.50 -66.74
CA VAL A 158 6.61 58.90 -66.92
C VAL A 158 7.67 59.54 -67.82
N PRO A 159 7.32 60.52 -68.67
CA PRO A 159 8.28 61.10 -69.61
C PRO A 159 9.60 61.53 -68.97
N GLY A 160 10.69 60.91 -69.42
CA GLY A 160 12.06 61.21 -69.01
C GLY A 160 12.49 60.61 -67.67
N ALA A 161 11.68 59.73 -67.05
CA ALA A 161 12.06 59.05 -65.83
C ALA A 161 11.53 57.62 -65.73
N ASP A 162 12.30 56.78 -65.04
CA ASP A 162 11.94 55.42 -64.71
C ASP A 162 11.22 55.36 -63.36
N VAL A 163 10.27 54.44 -63.21
CA VAL A 163 9.73 54.06 -61.90
C VAL A 163 10.40 52.78 -61.46
N ILE A 164 10.97 52.79 -60.27
CA ILE A 164 11.67 51.64 -59.70
C ILE A 164 10.94 51.27 -58.41
N VAL A 165 10.66 49.99 -58.22
CA VAL A 165 10.12 49.46 -56.96
C VAL A 165 11.08 48.40 -56.45
N GLU A 166 11.55 48.54 -55.22
CA GLU A 166 12.39 47.55 -54.55
C GLU A 166 11.58 46.88 -53.43
N ALA A 167 11.49 45.55 -53.46
CA ALA A 167 10.92 44.77 -52.38
C ALA A 167 11.89 44.75 -51.18
N THR A 168 11.43 45.23 -50.03
CA THR A 168 12.18 45.09 -48.76
C THR A 168 11.68 43.87 -48.01
N ARG A 169 12.26 43.57 -46.84
CA ARG A 169 11.81 42.44 -46.01
C ARG A 169 10.41 42.65 -45.41
N THR A 170 10.06 43.90 -45.17
CA THR A 170 8.87 44.32 -44.43
C THR A 170 7.85 45.01 -45.33
N GLY A 171 8.24 45.49 -46.52
CA GLY A 171 7.38 46.18 -47.46
C GLY A 171 8.07 46.42 -48.81
N PHE A 172 8.14 47.69 -49.23
CA PHE A 172 8.81 48.09 -50.46
C PHE A 172 9.28 49.55 -50.38
N GLU A 173 10.25 49.90 -51.22
CA GLU A 173 10.65 51.27 -51.54
C GLU A 173 10.29 51.58 -53.00
N GLN A 174 9.97 52.85 -53.28
CA GLN A 174 9.63 53.30 -54.62
C GLN A 174 10.44 54.54 -54.97
N PHE A 175 11.12 54.48 -56.11
CA PHE A 175 11.96 55.57 -56.61
C PHE A 175 11.47 56.04 -57.98
N VAL A 176 11.65 57.33 -58.27
CA VAL A 176 11.58 57.86 -59.63
C VAL A 176 12.95 58.38 -60.04
N GLU A 177 13.56 57.75 -61.03
CA GLU A 177 14.89 58.09 -61.52
C GLU A 177 14.78 58.96 -62.77
N ILE A 178 15.02 60.26 -62.61
CA ILE A 178 14.99 61.24 -63.70
C ILE A 178 16.29 61.11 -64.48
N ALA A 179 16.19 60.66 -65.74
CA ALA A 179 17.34 60.25 -66.54
C ALA A 179 18.21 61.43 -66.99
N GLU A 180 17.58 62.56 -67.32
CA GLU A 180 18.25 63.74 -67.89
C GLU A 180 17.63 65.04 -67.37
N ARG A 181 18.35 66.16 -67.55
CA ARG A 181 17.89 67.49 -67.15
C ARG A 181 16.57 67.86 -67.86
N PRO A 182 15.49 68.20 -67.13
CA PRO A 182 14.21 68.57 -67.73
C PRO A 182 14.29 69.83 -68.61
N SER A 183 13.65 69.80 -69.79
CA SER A 183 13.74 70.86 -70.82
C SER A 183 12.80 72.07 -70.62
N ALA A 184 11.85 72.01 -69.68
CA ALA A 184 10.99 73.15 -69.29
C ALA A 184 10.62 73.07 -67.80
N GLY A 185 10.48 74.24 -67.16
CA GLY A 185 10.52 74.44 -65.70
C GLY A 185 9.58 73.58 -64.84
N GLY A 186 10.19 72.75 -64.00
CA GLY A 186 9.56 71.93 -62.96
C GLY A 186 9.27 70.49 -63.39
N TYR A 187 9.55 69.53 -62.50
CA TYR A 187 9.15 68.12 -62.65
C TYR A 187 8.12 67.81 -61.56
N SER A 188 7.00 67.16 -61.89
CA SER A 188 6.02 66.73 -60.89
C SER A 188 5.19 65.55 -61.38
N TYR A 189 4.90 64.62 -60.48
CA TYR A 189 4.08 63.44 -60.72
C TYR A 189 3.18 63.16 -59.53
N THR A 190 2.19 62.28 -59.69
CA THR A 190 1.21 61.97 -58.64
C THR A 190 1.12 60.46 -58.43
N LEU A 191 1.19 60.06 -57.17
CA LEU A 191 1.03 58.69 -56.69
C LEU A 191 -0.30 58.56 -55.95
N PRO A 192 -1.36 58.00 -56.57
CA PRO A 192 -2.59 57.71 -55.85
C PRO A 192 -2.39 56.52 -54.91
N VAL A 193 -2.93 56.59 -53.71
CA VAL A 193 -2.94 55.53 -52.70
C VAL A 193 -4.38 55.13 -52.45
N ARG A 194 -4.64 53.83 -52.49
CA ARG A 194 -5.92 53.22 -52.15
C ARG A 194 -5.72 52.31 -50.95
N ALA A 195 -6.38 52.63 -49.83
CA ALA A 195 -6.35 51.84 -48.61
C ALA A 195 -7.71 51.91 -47.91
N LYS A 196 -8.45 50.79 -47.92
CA LYS A 196 -9.77 50.71 -47.29
C LYS A 196 -9.60 50.78 -45.77
N GLY A 197 -10.31 51.70 -45.10
CA GLY A 197 -10.24 51.85 -43.65
C GLY A 197 -9.02 52.61 -43.11
N LEU A 198 -8.15 53.16 -43.96
CA LEU A 198 -7.05 54.05 -43.54
C LEU A 198 -7.30 55.52 -43.93
N ALA A 199 -6.84 56.44 -43.10
CA ALA A 199 -6.83 57.89 -43.33
C ALA A 199 -5.38 58.41 -43.41
N ALA A 200 -5.03 59.14 -44.47
CA ALA A 200 -3.70 59.76 -44.60
C ALA A 200 -3.70 61.20 -44.07
N LYS A 201 -2.64 61.58 -43.37
CA LYS A 201 -2.42 62.93 -42.83
C LYS A 201 -0.99 63.38 -43.11
N ALA A 202 -0.83 64.56 -43.72
CA ALA A 202 0.48 65.21 -43.84
C ALA A 202 0.93 65.76 -42.47
N ASN A 203 2.18 65.53 -42.12
CA ASN A 203 2.81 65.96 -40.88
C ASN A 203 3.64 67.24 -41.08
N GLN A 204 3.98 67.92 -39.98
CA GLN A 204 4.75 69.19 -40.02
C GLN A 204 6.18 69.01 -40.54
N ASP A 205 6.74 67.80 -40.42
CA ASP A 205 8.09 67.46 -40.87
C ASP A 205 8.15 67.08 -42.37
N GLY A 206 7.02 67.10 -43.08
CA GLY A 206 6.89 66.73 -44.48
C GLY A 206 6.56 65.26 -44.74
N SER A 207 6.46 64.42 -43.69
CA SER A 207 6.03 63.03 -43.80
C SER A 207 4.50 62.89 -43.91
N VAL A 208 4.00 61.69 -44.21
CA VAL A 208 2.57 61.35 -44.25
C VAL A 208 2.30 60.12 -43.38
N SER A 209 1.42 60.25 -42.40
CA SER A 209 0.96 59.12 -41.59
C SER A 209 -0.38 58.57 -42.10
N PHE A 210 -0.47 57.25 -42.23
CA PHE A 210 -1.69 56.52 -42.54
C PHE A 210 -2.25 55.94 -41.25
N THR A 211 -3.50 56.23 -40.89
CA THR A 211 -4.11 55.87 -39.60
C THR A 211 -5.32 54.97 -39.81
N ASP A 212 -5.46 53.91 -39.02
CA ASP A 212 -6.65 53.07 -38.99
C ASP A 212 -7.85 53.87 -38.49
N THR A 213 -8.90 53.94 -39.29
CA THR A 213 -10.11 54.70 -38.94
C THR A 213 -10.96 54.03 -37.87
N SER A 214 -10.75 52.75 -37.58
CA SER A 214 -11.47 51.98 -36.55
C SER A 214 -10.75 51.95 -35.20
N THR A 215 -9.40 51.88 -35.19
CA THR A 215 -8.61 51.84 -33.95
C THR A 215 -7.97 53.19 -33.59
N GLY A 216 -7.85 54.11 -34.54
CA GLY A 216 -7.14 55.38 -34.37
C GLY A 216 -5.61 55.25 -34.38
N GLU A 217 -5.06 54.05 -34.62
CA GLU A 217 -3.63 53.79 -34.62
C GLU A 217 -2.97 54.16 -35.96
N VAL A 218 -1.78 54.76 -35.92
CA VAL A 218 -0.98 54.97 -37.15
C VAL A 218 -0.49 53.62 -37.66
N ARG A 219 -0.86 53.27 -38.89
CA ARG A 219 -0.63 52.01 -39.63
C ARG A 219 0.52 52.03 -40.63
N ALA A 220 1.01 53.19 -41.01
CA ALA A 220 2.24 53.37 -41.81
C ALA A 220 2.65 54.84 -41.76
N THR A 221 3.92 55.15 -41.96
CA THR A 221 4.38 56.52 -42.22
C THR A 221 5.25 56.53 -43.47
N MET A 222 5.03 57.48 -44.35
CA MET A 222 5.86 57.75 -45.51
C MET A 222 6.70 58.97 -45.18
N PRO A 223 8.03 58.87 -45.03
CA PRO A 223 8.89 60.01 -44.73
C PRO A 223 8.78 61.14 -45.76
N ALA A 224 9.31 62.31 -45.38
CA ALA A 224 9.42 63.43 -46.31
C ALA A 224 10.37 63.06 -47.46
N PRO A 225 9.96 63.16 -48.72
CA PRO A 225 10.79 62.69 -49.82
C PRO A 225 12.01 63.59 -50.00
N VAL A 226 13.08 62.96 -50.45
CA VAL A 226 14.33 63.62 -50.81
C VAL A 226 14.72 63.21 -52.23
N MET A 227 15.65 63.94 -52.81
CA MET A 227 16.26 63.56 -54.08
C MET A 227 17.76 63.76 -54.01
N TRP A 228 18.49 62.93 -54.74
CA TRP A 228 19.93 62.98 -54.81
C TRP A 228 20.43 62.72 -56.22
N ASP A 229 21.60 63.26 -56.51
CA ASP A 229 22.26 63.10 -57.81
C ASP A 229 23.11 61.83 -57.85
N ALA A 230 23.66 61.49 -59.02
CA ALA A 230 24.42 60.26 -59.21
C ALA A 230 25.79 60.22 -58.48
N SER A 231 26.25 61.33 -57.88
CA SER A 231 27.56 61.40 -57.24
C SER A 231 27.59 60.65 -55.89
N ARG A 232 28.71 59.96 -55.58
CA ARG A 232 28.92 59.27 -54.29
C ARG A 232 30.18 59.77 -53.62
N ASP A 233 30.12 59.99 -52.31
CA ASP A 233 31.30 60.26 -51.49
C ASP A 233 32.02 58.95 -51.14
N ASN A 234 33.33 58.90 -51.35
CA ASN A 234 34.12 57.67 -51.16
C ASN A 234 34.25 57.24 -49.69
N ARG A 235 34.15 58.17 -48.72
CA ARG A 235 34.36 57.89 -47.30
C ARG A 235 33.06 57.54 -46.60
N SER A 236 31.97 58.27 -46.87
CA SER A 236 30.66 57.94 -46.33
C SER A 236 30.00 56.79 -47.09
N GLY A 237 30.34 56.63 -48.38
CA GLY A 237 29.69 55.70 -49.31
C GLY A 237 28.29 56.13 -49.72
N LYS A 238 27.86 57.36 -49.40
CA LYS A 238 26.51 57.89 -49.63
C LYS A 238 26.47 58.93 -50.75
N HIS A 239 25.28 59.14 -51.31
CA HIS A 239 25.00 60.25 -52.23
C HIS A 239 24.83 61.55 -51.43
N GLU A 240 25.88 62.35 -51.24
CA GLU A 240 25.80 63.47 -50.29
C GLU A 240 25.15 64.75 -50.85
N ASN A 241 25.13 64.90 -52.18
CA ASN A 241 24.44 65.99 -52.86
C ASN A 241 22.93 65.68 -52.94
N ARG A 242 22.16 66.20 -51.96
CA ARG A 242 20.72 65.96 -51.82
C ARG A 242 19.93 67.25 -51.69
N ALA A 243 18.65 67.21 -52.07
CA ALA A 243 17.67 68.26 -51.81
C ALA A 243 16.34 67.66 -51.31
N ARG A 244 15.54 68.47 -50.60
CA ARG A 244 14.18 68.09 -50.22
C ARG A 244 13.26 68.11 -51.45
N VAL A 245 12.31 67.19 -51.47
CA VAL A 245 11.27 67.11 -52.50
C VAL A 245 9.95 67.59 -51.89
N GLY A 246 9.23 68.45 -52.61
CA GLY A 246 7.91 68.90 -52.18
C GLY A 246 6.91 67.74 -52.28
N MET A 247 6.10 67.53 -51.24
CA MET A 247 5.03 66.55 -51.25
C MET A 247 3.72 67.14 -50.73
N LYS A 248 2.64 66.96 -51.48
CA LYS A 248 1.29 67.41 -51.11
C LYS A 248 0.30 66.25 -51.08
N VAL A 249 -0.36 66.08 -49.94
CA VAL A 249 -1.44 65.09 -49.75
C VAL A 249 -2.79 65.71 -50.16
N VAL A 250 -3.51 65.06 -51.07
CA VAL A 250 -4.85 65.45 -51.49
C VAL A 250 -5.83 64.31 -51.18
N ASN A 251 -6.63 64.47 -50.14
CA ASN A 251 -7.64 63.47 -49.75
C ASN A 251 -8.82 63.47 -50.75
N LYS A 252 -9.16 62.29 -51.30
CA LYS A 252 -10.28 62.09 -52.24
C LYS A 252 -11.51 61.43 -51.60
N GLY A 253 -11.44 61.11 -50.31
CA GLY A 253 -12.49 60.41 -49.56
C GLY A 253 -12.49 58.89 -49.81
N ARG A 254 -13.22 58.14 -48.96
CA ARG A 254 -13.41 56.68 -49.05
C ARG A 254 -12.12 55.85 -49.13
N GLY A 255 -11.05 56.28 -48.45
CA GLY A 255 -9.77 55.57 -48.44
C GLY A 255 -8.90 55.78 -49.68
N ALA A 256 -9.17 56.83 -50.48
CA ALA A 256 -8.35 57.23 -51.64
C ALA A 256 -7.64 58.57 -51.39
N VAL A 257 -6.35 58.65 -51.71
CA VAL A 257 -5.47 59.80 -51.47
C VAL A 257 -4.54 60.00 -52.66
N ASP A 258 -4.37 61.23 -53.16
CA ASP A 258 -3.32 61.54 -54.15
C ASP A 258 -2.11 62.16 -53.44
N LEU A 259 -0.92 61.61 -53.66
CA LEU A 259 0.35 62.17 -53.22
C LEU A 259 1.02 62.87 -54.41
N VAL A 260 1.06 64.20 -54.41
CA VAL A 260 1.68 64.99 -55.47
C VAL A 260 3.14 65.26 -55.09
N ILE A 261 4.07 64.73 -55.88
CA ILE A 261 5.51 64.83 -55.66
C ILE A 261 6.09 65.89 -56.60
N THR A 262 6.90 66.80 -56.07
CA THR A 262 7.47 67.95 -56.78
C THR A 262 8.97 68.08 -56.45
N PRO A 263 9.85 67.43 -57.23
CA PRO A 263 11.29 67.65 -57.20
C PRO A 263 11.70 69.12 -57.25
N ASP A 264 12.76 69.49 -56.54
CA ASP A 264 13.24 70.88 -56.48
C ASP A 264 13.82 71.33 -57.83
N ALA A 265 13.17 72.33 -58.44
CA ALA A 265 13.54 72.80 -59.76
C ALA A 265 14.95 73.45 -59.80
N LYS A 266 15.44 74.01 -58.69
CA LYS A 266 16.78 74.63 -58.64
C LYS A 266 17.86 73.57 -58.64
N PHE A 267 17.72 72.53 -57.82
CA PHE A 267 18.64 71.39 -57.79
C PHE A 267 18.68 70.67 -59.15
N LEU A 268 17.54 70.43 -59.80
CA LEU A 268 17.51 69.81 -61.13
C LEU A 268 18.18 70.69 -62.21
N ALA A 269 18.10 72.01 -62.09
CA ALA A 269 18.71 72.94 -63.03
C ALA A 269 20.20 73.24 -62.74
N ASP A 270 20.70 72.88 -61.56
CA ASP A 270 22.07 73.16 -61.14
C ASP A 270 23.09 72.47 -62.09
N PRO A 271 24.07 73.22 -62.65
CA PRO A 271 25.17 72.64 -63.43
C PRO A 271 25.98 71.56 -62.72
N ALA A 272 26.04 71.57 -61.38
CA ALA A 272 26.79 70.60 -60.59
C ALA A 272 26.04 69.26 -60.39
N THR A 273 24.73 69.22 -60.61
CA THR A 273 23.90 68.01 -60.44
C THR A 273 24.22 66.97 -61.50
N GLN A 274 24.64 65.79 -61.05
CA GLN A 274 24.93 64.64 -61.92
C GLN A 274 23.69 63.75 -62.11
N TYR A 275 23.31 63.49 -63.36
CA TYR A 275 22.18 62.63 -63.68
C TYR A 275 22.62 61.16 -63.85
N PRO A 276 21.75 60.18 -63.56
CA PRO A 276 20.35 60.33 -63.17
C PRO A 276 20.15 60.89 -61.76
N VAL A 277 19.08 61.67 -61.57
CA VAL A 277 18.64 62.15 -60.25
C VAL A 277 17.56 61.21 -59.72
N THR A 278 17.79 60.61 -58.55
CA THR A 278 16.81 59.72 -57.90
C THR A 278 15.93 60.55 -56.98
N VAL A 279 14.61 60.42 -57.15
CA VAL A 279 13.58 61.00 -56.28
C VAL A 279 13.00 59.87 -55.44
N ASP A 280 13.14 59.98 -54.13
CA ASP A 280 12.79 58.97 -53.15
C ASP A 280 11.71 59.48 -52.19
N PRO A 281 10.46 59.03 -52.38
CA PRO A 281 9.53 58.83 -51.27
C PRO A 281 9.62 57.39 -50.76
N SER A 282 10.27 57.17 -49.62
CA SER A 282 10.25 55.85 -48.96
C SER A 282 8.91 55.61 -48.27
N THR A 283 8.43 54.37 -48.21
CA THR A 283 7.28 53.98 -47.38
C THR A 283 7.76 53.05 -46.29
N SER A 284 7.71 53.45 -45.01
CA SER A 284 8.08 52.54 -43.92
C SER A 284 6.92 51.60 -43.57
N ALA A 285 7.23 50.30 -43.53
CA ALA A 285 6.31 49.27 -43.08
C ALA A 285 6.36 49.14 -41.55
N LEU A 286 5.21 48.89 -40.93
CA LEU A 286 5.11 48.69 -39.48
C LEU A 286 5.51 47.27 -39.07
N GLY A 287 6.62 47.16 -38.34
CA GLY A 287 6.93 46.05 -37.46
C GLY A 287 6.86 46.45 -35.98
N ASN A 288 6.58 45.49 -35.10
CA ASN A 288 6.63 45.67 -33.64
C ASN A 288 8.07 45.63 -33.08
N LEU A 289 9.02 45.18 -33.90
CA LEU A 289 10.46 45.32 -33.70
C LEU A 289 10.95 46.37 -34.68
N PHE A 290 11.82 47.25 -34.21
CA PHE A 290 12.12 48.53 -34.84
C PHE A 290 13.61 48.83 -34.71
N ASP A 291 14.25 49.16 -35.83
CA ASP A 291 15.57 49.78 -35.86
C ASP A 291 15.55 51.07 -36.68
N THR A 292 16.45 51.99 -36.32
CA THR A 292 16.67 53.26 -37.00
C THR A 292 18.04 53.79 -36.64
N TYR A 293 18.57 54.71 -37.44
CA TYR A 293 19.62 55.60 -37.00
C TYR A 293 19.11 57.03 -36.88
N VAL A 294 19.82 57.83 -36.10
CA VAL A 294 19.66 59.28 -36.03
C VAL A 294 20.95 59.91 -36.49
N GLN A 295 20.86 60.99 -37.28
CA GLN A 295 22.03 61.69 -37.82
C GLN A 295 21.95 63.18 -37.47
N GLN A 296 23.06 63.75 -37.02
CA GLN A 296 23.15 65.17 -36.71
C GLN A 296 22.79 66.02 -37.94
N GLY A 297 22.04 67.10 -37.73
CA GLY A 297 21.55 68.01 -38.78
C GLY A 297 20.37 67.48 -39.61
N GLU A 298 20.00 66.20 -39.47
CA GLU A 298 18.88 65.60 -40.19
C GLU A 298 17.58 65.61 -39.35
N THR A 299 16.45 65.85 -40.02
CA THR A 299 15.12 65.92 -39.39
C THR A 299 14.14 64.86 -39.87
N VAL A 300 14.59 63.90 -40.68
CA VAL A 300 13.74 62.86 -41.29
C VAL A 300 13.81 61.53 -40.54
N ASP A 301 12.82 60.67 -40.77
CA ASP A 301 12.74 59.30 -40.24
C ASP A 301 13.53 58.36 -41.15
N TRP A 302 14.43 57.56 -40.58
CA TRP A 302 15.29 56.62 -41.29
C TRP A 302 14.93 55.15 -41.01
N SER A 303 13.83 54.89 -40.31
CA SER A 303 13.40 53.52 -39.99
C SER A 303 12.93 52.69 -41.18
N GLY A 304 12.79 53.32 -42.36
CA GLY A 304 12.54 52.66 -43.63
C GLY A 304 13.81 52.11 -44.29
N ASP A 305 14.98 52.65 -43.97
CA ASP A 305 16.23 52.36 -44.68
C ASP A 305 16.61 50.88 -44.54
N THR A 306 17.29 50.36 -45.55
CA THR A 306 17.90 49.01 -45.54
C THR A 306 19.25 48.96 -44.82
N GLU A 307 19.64 50.08 -44.19
CA GLU A 307 20.91 50.26 -43.47
C GLU A 307 20.77 50.96 -42.12
N LEU A 308 21.78 50.79 -41.29
CA LEU A 308 21.99 51.42 -40.00
C LEU A 308 23.40 51.98 -39.94
N ASP A 309 23.52 53.19 -39.39
CA ASP A 309 24.76 53.95 -39.39
C ASP A 309 25.20 54.34 -37.99
N PHE A 310 26.51 54.32 -37.77
CA PHE A 310 27.10 54.86 -36.55
C PHE A 310 28.53 55.37 -36.75
N GLY A 311 28.84 56.48 -36.08
CA GLY A 311 30.13 57.19 -36.19
C GLY A 311 30.03 58.47 -37.01
N ASN A 312 31.19 59.04 -37.39
CA ASN A 312 31.27 60.27 -38.16
C ASN A 312 31.83 60.00 -39.57
N PRO A 313 31.08 60.26 -40.65
CA PRO A 313 31.56 60.01 -42.01
C PRO A 313 32.57 61.06 -42.52
N GLY A 314 32.79 62.15 -41.78
CA GLY A 314 33.65 63.27 -42.18
C GLY A 314 32.99 64.29 -43.12
N THR A 315 31.77 64.00 -43.61
CA THR A 315 30.95 64.89 -44.42
C THR A 315 30.07 65.80 -43.54
N LYS A 316 29.61 66.92 -44.10
CA LYS A 316 28.82 67.95 -43.39
C LYS A 316 27.46 68.20 -44.03
N ASN A 317 26.51 68.65 -43.22
CA ASN A 317 25.23 69.18 -43.67
C ASN A 317 25.38 70.60 -44.23
N ALA A 318 24.34 71.09 -44.91
CA ALA A 318 24.30 72.45 -45.45
C ALA A 318 24.43 73.54 -44.35
N ASP A 319 24.08 73.21 -43.10
CA ASP A 319 24.22 74.10 -41.93
C ASP A 319 25.62 74.04 -41.28
N GLY A 320 26.54 73.24 -41.81
CA GLY A 320 27.93 73.11 -41.34
C GLY A 320 28.16 72.08 -40.23
N THR A 321 27.11 71.42 -39.72
CA THR A 321 27.23 70.31 -38.76
C THR A 321 27.79 69.04 -39.43
N TYR A 322 28.52 68.19 -38.70
CA TYR A 322 28.94 66.88 -39.22
C TYR A 322 27.76 65.93 -39.31
N ARG A 323 27.79 64.99 -40.26
CA ARG A 323 26.77 63.95 -40.44
C ARG A 323 26.98 62.76 -39.49
N THR A 324 27.30 63.01 -38.22
CA THR A 324 27.51 61.94 -37.22
C THR A 324 26.21 61.18 -36.96
N ALA A 325 26.27 59.85 -36.94
CA ALA A 325 25.12 58.97 -36.72
C ALA A 325 25.25 58.07 -35.50
N ARG A 326 24.10 57.66 -34.96
CA ARG A 326 23.94 56.62 -33.93
C ARG A 326 22.76 55.73 -34.29
N SER A 327 22.90 54.43 -34.06
CA SER A 327 21.84 53.46 -34.36
C SER A 327 21.16 52.93 -33.11
N PHE A 328 19.88 52.60 -33.23
CA PHE A 328 19.05 52.06 -32.18
C PHE A 328 18.29 50.85 -32.69
N VAL A 329 18.26 49.78 -31.90
CA VAL A 329 17.72 48.49 -32.28
C VAL A 329 16.85 47.94 -31.15
N THR A 330 15.65 47.47 -31.49
CA THR A 330 14.70 46.88 -30.53
C THR A 330 14.62 45.37 -30.72
N TRP A 331 14.70 44.60 -29.62
CA TRP A 331 14.70 43.15 -29.61
C TRP A 331 13.49 42.58 -28.86
N ASN A 332 12.93 41.46 -29.34
CA ASN A 332 11.96 40.66 -28.58
C ASN A 332 12.71 39.80 -27.55
N THR A 333 12.77 40.26 -26.30
CA THR A 333 13.47 39.57 -25.21
C THR A 333 12.56 38.69 -24.36
N ALA A 334 11.28 38.53 -24.73
CA ALA A 334 10.34 37.65 -24.02
C ALA A 334 10.86 36.22 -23.82
N PRO A 335 11.53 35.56 -24.79
CA PRO A 335 12.03 34.19 -24.60
C PRO A 335 13.11 34.03 -23.53
N ILE A 336 13.72 35.13 -23.06
CA ILE A 336 14.78 35.13 -22.05
C ILE A 336 14.37 35.85 -20.76
N ALA A 337 13.11 36.25 -20.63
CA ALA A 337 12.62 36.89 -19.42
C ALA A 337 12.73 35.92 -18.23
N ASP A 338 13.36 36.36 -17.14
CA ASP A 338 13.65 35.54 -15.95
C ASP A 338 14.61 34.35 -16.19
N ALA A 339 15.23 34.28 -17.36
CA ALA A 339 16.15 33.21 -17.70
C ALA A 339 17.57 33.45 -17.15
N LEU A 340 18.29 32.36 -16.89
CA LEU A 340 19.69 32.36 -16.53
C LEU A 340 20.56 32.38 -17.78
N VAL A 341 20.82 33.58 -18.29
CA VAL A 341 21.64 33.78 -19.49
C VAL A 341 23.10 33.44 -19.21
N SER A 342 23.64 32.48 -19.95
CA SER A 342 25.05 32.04 -19.87
C SER A 342 25.92 32.64 -20.97
N LYS A 343 25.34 33.00 -22.11
CA LYS A 343 26.06 33.60 -23.25
C LYS A 343 25.13 34.43 -24.13
N ALA A 344 25.57 35.59 -24.60
CA ALA A 344 24.88 36.33 -25.66
C ALA A 344 25.84 37.01 -26.65
N THR A 345 25.51 36.95 -27.94
CA THR A 345 26.35 37.52 -29.02
C THR A 345 25.50 38.32 -30.00
N LEU A 346 25.84 39.61 -30.17
CA LEU A 346 25.30 40.48 -31.22
C LEU A 346 26.09 40.27 -32.50
N SER A 347 25.41 40.16 -33.64
CA SER A 347 26.00 40.07 -34.97
C SER A 347 25.35 41.07 -35.94
N LEU A 348 26.17 41.88 -36.60
CA LEU A 348 25.74 42.91 -37.56
C LEU A 348 26.47 42.70 -38.89
N TRP A 349 25.78 42.79 -40.02
CA TRP A 349 26.42 42.69 -41.34
C TRP A 349 26.97 44.04 -41.77
N ASN A 350 28.28 44.18 -41.78
CA ASN A 350 28.96 45.44 -42.08
C ASN A 350 29.45 45.45 -43.53
N PHE A 351 28.84 46.31 -44.34
CA PHE A 351 29.12 46.44 -45.78
C PHE A 351 29.86 47.74 -46.14
N HIS A 352 30.03 48.67 -45.18
CA HIS A 352 30.86 49.85 -45.37
C HIS A 352 31.56 50.27 -44.08
N SER A 353 32.85 50.62 -44.18
CA SER A 353 33.61 51.27 -43.11
C SER A 353 34.39 52.48 -43.63
N GLY A 354 34.52 53.54 -42.83
CA GLY A 354 35.20 54.79 -43.20
C GLY A 354 36.74 54.74 -43.10
N ASN A 355 37.30 53.65 -42.59
CA ASN A 355 38.75 53.46 -42.54
C ASN A 355 39.36 53.43 -43.94
N THR A 356 40.60 53.87 -44.09
CA THR A 356 41.33 53.81 -45.38
C THR A 356 42.62 53.04 -45.30
N ASP A 357 43.01 52.60 -44.10
CA ASP A 357 44.28 51.96 -43.77
C ASP A 357 44.12 50.47 -43.41
N CYS A 358 42.91 49.93 -43.55
CA CYS A 358 42.53 48.55 -43.22
C CYS A 358 42.69 48.17 -41.74
N THR A 359 42.80 49.13 -40.83
CA THR A 359 42.86 48.85 -39.39
C THR A 359 41.47 48.52 -38.80
N ALA A 360 41.46 47.77 -37.71
CA ALA A 360 40.25 47.45 -36.96
C ALA A 360 39.82 48.68 -36.12
N GLN A 361 38.55 49.05 -36.23
CA GLN A 361 37.99 50.28 -35.67
C GLN A 361 36.93 49.98 -34.60
N PRO A 362 37.04 50.58 -33.40
CA PRO A 362 36.20 50.24 -32.26
C PRO A 362 34.79 50.82 -32.36
N TRP A 363 33.81 50.10 -31.79
CA TRP A 363 32.42 50.53 -31.64
C TRP A 363 31.82 49.97 -30.35
N GLU A 364 30.79 50.62 -29.84
CA GLU A 364 30.22 50.35 -28.51
C GLU A 364 28.74 49.92 -28.59
N VAL A 365 28.35 49.06 -27.66
CA VAL A 365 26.96 48.64 -27.42
C VAL A 365 26.48 49.17 -26.07
N TRP A 366 25.34 49.85 -26.11
CA TRP A 366 24.71 50.49 -24.95
C TRP A 366 23.30 49.94 -24.73
N THR A 367 22.84 49.92 -23.48
CA THR A 367 21.40 49.83 -23.23
C THR A 367 20.74 51.14 -23.68
N ALA A 368 19.54 51.07 -24.25
CA ALA A 368 18.81 52.25 -24.69
C ALA A 368 17.30 52.10 -24.50
N ASN A 369 16.62 53.24 -24.38
CA ASN A 369 15.16 53.25 -24.55
C ASN A 369 14.79 52.84 -25.98
N ASN A 370 13.58 52.30 -26.17
CA ASN A 370 13.12 51.87 -27.49
C ASN A 370 13.00 53.07 -28.44
N ALA A 371 13.51 52.90 -29.67
CA ALA A 371 13.37 53.90 -30.71
C ALA A 371 11.97 53.88 -31.32
N THR A 372 11.55 55.01 -31.89
CA THR A 372 10.28 55.15 -32.61
C THR A 372 10.53 55.91 -33.91
N THR A 373 9.52 56.01 -34.78
CA THR A 373 9.57 56.84 -36.01
C THR A 373 9.77 58.33 -35.72
N SER A 374 9.66 58.78 -34.46
CA SER A 374 9.95 60.14 -34.01
C SER A 374 11.40 60.35 -33.52
N SER A 375 12.21 59.29 -33.50
CA SER A 375 13.62 59.37 -33.12
C SER A 375 14.40 60.26 -34.08
N ARG A 376 15.02 61.32 -33.56
CA ARG A 376 15.89 62.26 -34.30
C ARG A 376 17.13 62.56 -33.48
N TRP A 377 18.15 63.19 -34.06
CA TRP A 377 19.36 63.52 -33.31
C TRP A 377 19.07 64.33 -32.03
N THR A 378 18.16 65.30 -32.12
CA THR A 378 17.71 66.16 -31.02
C THR A 378 16.68 65.51 -30.09
N ASN A 379 16.11 64.37 -30.46
CA ASN A 379 15.09 63.61 -29.72
C ASN A 379 15.41 62.11 -29.76
N GLN A 380 16.68 61.76 -29.55
CA GLN A 380 17.13 60.37 -29.66
C GLN A 380 16.81 59.61 -28.37
N PRO A 381 16.57 58.29 -28.44
CA PRO A 381 16.42 57.49 -27.24
C PRO A 381 17.64 57.61 -26.32
N THR A 382 17.39 57.67 -25.02
CA THR A 382 18.47 57.76 -24.03
C THR A 382 19.30 56.48 -24.07
N MET A 383 20.59 56.61 -24.38
CA MET A 383 21.59 55.54 -24.15
C MET A 383 22.04 55.62 -22.69
N GLY A 384 21.83 54.54 -21.93
CA GLY A 384 22.07 54.49 -20.49
C GLY A 384 23.51 54.12 -20.14
N ALA A 385 23.77 52.82 -19.97
CA ALA A 385 25.08 52.27 -19.65
C ALA A 385 25.70 51.51 -20.83
N LYS A 386 27.03 51.54 -20.92
CA LYS A 386 27.80 50.72 -21.87
C LYS A 386 27.90 49.29 -21.36
N TYR A 387 27.65 48.32 -22.23
CA TYR A 387 27.76 46.90 -21.90
C TYR A 387 28.83 46.15 -22.71
N ALA A 388 29.18 46.64 -23.91
CA ALA A 388 30.21 46.00 -24.73
C ALA A 388 30.99 47.00 -25.60
N THR A 389 32.20 46.61 -25.97
CA THR A 389 33.02 47.26 -27.00
C THR A 389 33.56 46.18 -27.93
N SER A 390 33.56 46.41 -29.24
CA SER A 390 34.14 45.52 -30.25
C SER A 390 34.98 46.30 -31.25
N THR A 391 36.03 45.69 -31.79
CA THR A 391 36.87 46.27 -32.85
C THR A 391 36.63 45.62 -34.22
N ALA A 392 35.72 44.63 -34.29
CA ALA A 392 35.43 43.92 -35.52
C ALA A 392 34.99 44.90 -36.63
N THR A 393 35.66 44.83 -37.79
CA THR A 393 35.54 45.78 -38.90
C THR A 393 35.56 45.06 -40.25
N ARG A 394 34.61 45.38 -41.12
CA ARG A 394 34.42 44.82 -42.47
C ARG A 394 33.96 45.91 -43.45
N GLY A 395 33.71 45.55 -44.71
CA GLY A 395 33.06 46.46 -45.66
C GLY A 395 33.97 47.54 -46.25
N ASN A 396 35.28 47.35 -46.24
CA ASN A 396 36.18 48.25 -46.96
C ASN A 396 36.66 47.56 -48.25
N PRO A 397 36.22 48.01 -49.45
CA PRO A 397 36.55 47.36 -50.70
C PRO A 397 38.03 47.46 -51.09
N ALA A 398 38.79 48.39 -50.49
CA ALA A 398 40.24 48.49 -50.67
C ALA A 398 41.03 47.50 -49.80
N CYS A 399 40.35 46.81 -48.88
CA CYS A 399 40.95 45.86 -47.94
C CYS A 399 40.56 44.41 -48.28
N THR A 400 41.35 43.44 -47.78
CA THR A 400 41.02 42.01 -47.91
C THR A 400 39.76 41.62 -47.13
N ALA A 401 39.38 42.42 -46.13
CA ALA A 401 38.16 42.27 -45.36
C ALA A 401 36.96 42.94 -46.08
N THR A 402 36.41 42.22 -47.05
CA THR A 402 35.15 42.54 -47.73
C THR A 402 33.97 42.58 -46.74
N ASP A 403 32.76 42.88 -47.22
CA ASP A 403 31.50 42.82 -46.47
C ASP A 403 31.38 41.55 -45.63
N GLY A 404 30.91 41.66 -44.40
CA GLY A 404 30.84 40.52 -43.49
C GLY A 404 30.25 40.81 -42.12
N TRP A 405 30.02 39.75 -41.33
CA TRP A 405 29.57 39.86 -39.95
C TRP A 405 30.64 40.46 -39.03
N ILE A 406 30.25 41.46 -38.25
CA ILE A 406 30.97 41.97 -37.08
C ILE A 406 30.18 41.62 -35.82
N THR A 407 30.87 41.30 -34.72
CA THR A 407 30.23 40.76 -33.51
C THR A 407 30.64 41.48 -32.24
N ALA A 408 29.80 41.42 -31.20
CA ALA A 408 30.09 41.86 -29.85
C ALA A 408 29.53 40.88 -28.82
N ASP A 409 30.29 40.62 -27.74
CA ASP A 409 29.80 39.87 -26.58
C ASP A 409 28.91 40.79 -25.73
N VAL A 410 27.63 40.44 -25.65
CA VAL A 410 26.60 41.22 -24.95
C VAL A 410 25.95 40.40 -23.83
N THR A 411 26.65 39.38 -23.32
CA THR A 411 26.16 38.47 -22.27
C THR A 411 25.62 39.24 -21.06
N ASN A 412 26.36 40.23 -20.56
CA ASN A 412 25.95 41.03 -19.41
C ASN A 412 24.71 41.91 -19.69
N LEU A 413 24.51 42.35 -20.95
CA LEU A 413 23.33 43.12 -21.33
C LEU A 413 22.09 42.22 -21.37
N ALA A 414 22.22 41.03 -21.96
CA ALA A 414 21.14 40.04 -22.00
C ALA A 414 20.78 39.54 -20.59
N GLN A 415 21.76 39.33 -19.71
CA GLN A 415 21.53 39.03 -18.29
C GLN A 415 20.75 40.14 -17.58
N TYR A 416 21.12 41.41 -17.85
CA TYR A 416 20.39 42.55 -17.31
C TYR A 416 18.93 42.54 -17.77
N TRP A 417 18.67 42.37 -19.07
CA TRP A 417 17.30 42.30 -19.60
C TRP A 417 16.49 41.12 -19.03
N ALA A 418 17.11 39.94 -18.94
CA ALA A 418 16.51 38.74 -18.37
C ALA A 418 16.11 38.96 -16.90
N GLY A 419 17.00 39.52 -16.08
CA GLY A 419 16.73 39.81 -14.67
C GLY A 419 15.68 40.90 -14.44
N GLN A 420 15.48 41.83 -15.39
CA GLN A 420 14.38 42.79 -15.35
C GLN A 420 13.05 42.19 -15.84
N LYS A 421 13.06 40.96 -16.39
CA LYS A 421 11.90 40.27 -16.96
C LYS A 421 11.21 41.07 -18.07
N TRP A 422 11.99 41.79 -18.88
CA TRP A 422 11.46 42.61 -19.96
C TRP A 422 11.19 41.79 -21.22
N ASN A 423 9.98 41.94 -21.78
CA ASN A 423 9.59 41.26 -23.01
C ASN A 423 10.14 41.93 -24.28
N VAL A 424 10.51 43.21 -24.20
CA VAL A 424 11.08 43.99 -25.31
C VAL A 424 12.18 44.88 -24.75
N SER A 425 13.34 44.91 -25.42
CA SER A 425 14.50 45.66 -24.95
C SER A 425 15.19 46.44 -26.06
N GLY A 426 15.63 47.66 -25.76
CA GLY A 426 16.33 48.57 -26.68
C GLY A 426 17.85 48.54 -26.51
N MET A 427 18.55 48.65 -27.65
CA MET A 427 20.00 48.64 -27.76
C MET A 427 20.46 49.86 -28.58
N GLY A 428 21.49 50.56 -28.11
CA GLY A 428 22.16 51.64 -28.81
C GLY A 428 23.52 51.23 -29.37
N LEU A 429 23.85 51.68 -30.57
CA LEU A 429 25.12 51.46 -31.26
C LEU A 429 25.75 52.81 -31.62
N ARG A 430 27.04 52.96 -31.30
CA ARG A 430 27.82 54.17 -31.64
C ARG A 430 29.30 53.84 -31.85
N ALA A 431 30.00 54.71 -32.57
CA ALA A 431 31.47 54.71 -32.58
C ALA A 431 32.01 54.99 -31.17
N SER A 432 33.20 54.48 -30.85
CA SER A 432 33.85 54.80 -29.57
C SER A 432 34.29 56.27 -29.52
N SER A 433 34.70 56.81 -30.67
CA SER A 433 35.02 58.22 -30.91
C SER A 433 34.21 58.75 -32.09
N GLU A 434 33.19 59.58 -31.81
CA GLU A 434 32.41 60.27 -32.85
C GLU A 434 33.14 61.47 -33.48
N SER A 435 34.39 61.69 -33.08
CA SER A 435 35.31 62.62 -33.74
C SER A 435 36.28 61.94 -34.71
N ASP A 436 36.44 60.61 -34.61
CA ASP A 436 37.29 59.85 -35.52
C ASP A 436 36.46 59.37 -36.72
N ILE A 437 36.86 59.81 -37.90
CA ILE A 437 36.16 59.49 -39.14
C ILE A 437 36.42 58.06 -39.62
N GLN A 438 37.44 57.39 -39.09
CA GLN A 438 37.74 56.00 -39.43
C GLN A 438 36.77 55.02 -38.79
N GLU A 439 36.13 55.41 -37.67
CA GLU A 439 35.17 54.60 -36.93
C GLU A 439 33.76 54.57 -37.55
N TRP A 440 33.53 55.29 -38.66
CA TRP A 440 32.28 55.22 -39.41
C TRP A 440 31.98 53.80 -39.89
N LYS A 441 30.77 53.31 -39.61
CA LYS A 441 30.27 52.02 -40.11
C LYS A 441 28.85 52.14 -40.61
N ARG A 442 28.56 51.38 -41.67
CA ARG A 442 27.20 51.10 -42.16
C ARG A 442 26.96 49.60 -42.12
N VAL A 443 25.84 49.21 -41.54
CA VAL A 443 25.43 47.82 -41.37
C VAL A 443 24.00 47.61 -41.86
N ASN A 444 23.62 46.38 -42.20
CA ASN A 444 22.25 46.12 -42.64
C ASN A 444 21.25 46.37 -41.51
N SER A 445 20.08 46.91 -41.85
CA SER A 445 18.92 47.05 -40.95
C SER A 445 17.97 45.82 -41.02
N ALA A 446 16.90 45.86 -40.24
CA ALA A 446 15.78 44.91 -40.31
C ALA A 446 15.12 44.86 -41.69
N ASN A 447 15.12 45.96 -42.44
CA ASN A 447 14.44 46.08 -43.73
C ASN A 447 15.27 45.53 -44.90
N ASN A 448 16.58 45.38 -44.72
CA ASN A 448 17.44 44.76 -45.72
C ASN A 448 16.93 43.36 -46.07
N THR A 449 17.07 42.92 -47.31
CA THR A 449 16.59 41.61 -47.79
C THR A 449 17.55 40.44 -47.48
N ALA A 450 18.77 40.72 -47.00
CA ALA A 450 19.72 39.70 -46.51
C ALA A 450 20.53 40.17 -45.29
N ASN A 451 21.05 39.23 -44.49
CA ASN A 451 22.00 39.48 -43.38
C ASN A 451 21.55 40.52 -42.33
N GLN A 452 20.36 40.35 -41.75
CA GLN A 452 19.75 41.23 -40.75
C GLN A 452 20.54 41.20 -39.43
N PRO A 453 20.44 42.23 -38.57
CA PRO A 453 20.95 42.14 -37.21
C PRO A 453 20.43 40.91 -36.47
N LYS A 454 21.34 40.18 -35.81
CA LYS A 454 21.04 38.97 -35.02
C LYS A 454 21.55 39.07 -33.60
N LEU A 455 20.78 38.56 -32.64
CA LEU A 455 21.18 38.40 -31.26
C LEU A 455 20.95 36.94 -30.83
N SER A 456 22.04 36.20 -30.64
CA SER A 456 21.99 34.80 -30.17
C SER A 456 22.18 34.77 -28.66
N VAL A 457 21.26 34.14 -27.92
CA VAL A 457 21.29 34.05 -26.46
C VAL A 457 21.14 32.60 -26.01
N THR A 458 22.07 32.11 -25.18
CA THR A 458 22.02 30.79 -24.53
C THR A 458 21.65 30.95 -23.06
N TYR A 459 20.68 30.18 -22.58
CA TYR A 459 20.09 30.33 -21.25
C TYR A 459 19.48 29.03 -20.69
N ASN A 460 19.15 29.02 -19.39
CA ASN A 460 18.37 27.98 -18.69
C ASN A 460 17.31 28.62 -17.78
N TYR A 461 16.37 27.86 -17.22
CA TYR A 461 15.49 28.33 -16.14
C TYR A 461 15.90 27.80 -14.76
N ARG A 462 15.16 28.19 -13.72
CA ARG A 462 15.28 27.65 -12.36
C ARG A 462 14.00 26.89 -12.03
N PRO A 463 14.08 25.87 -11.16
CA PRO A 463 12.89 25.21 -10.67
C PRO A 463 12.12 26.16 -9.74
N SER A 464 10.80 26.03 -9.77
CA SER A 464 9.85 26.84 -8.99
C SER A 464 9.83 26.48 -7.50
N ASP A 465 9.12 27.30 -6.71
CA ASP A 465 8.84 27.01 -5.31
C ASP A 465 7.95 25.77 -5.17
N GLY A 466 8.10 25.04 -4.05
CA GLY A 466 7.24 23.92 -3.72
C GLY A 466 5.80 24.33 -3.44
N THR A 467 4.85 23.72 -4.16
CA THR A 467 3.43 24.14 -4.17
C THR A 467 2.50 23.25 -3.33
N SER A 468 2.89 22.01 -3.01
CA SER A 468 2.01 21.00 -2.44
C SER A 468 2.72 20.16 -1.37
N ARG A 469 3.14 20.83 -0.28
CA ARG A 469 3.85 20.19 0.84
C ARG A 469 2.90 19.34 1.67
N GLN A 470 3.16 18.04 1.77
CA GLN A 470 2.33 17.08 2.50
C GLN A 470 3.17 16.14 3.36
N ALA A 471 2.60 15.67 4.47
CA ALA A 471 3.19 14.65 5.33
C ALA A 471 2.20 13.49 5.52
N GLY A 472 2.67 12.23 5.45
CA GLY A 472 1.80 11.04 5.51
C GLY A 472 2.45 9.77 4.95
N ALA A 473 1.73 8.70 4.61
CA ALA A 473 0.28 8.53 4.66
C ALA A 473 -0.28 8.73 6.09
N PRO A 474 -1.49 9.29 6.27
CA PRO A 474 -2.58 9.35 5.28
C PRO A 474 -2.59 10.57 4.33
N PHE A 475 -1.65 11.52 4.45
CA PHE A 475 -1.69 12.79 3.72
C PHE A 475 -3.04 13.49 3.93
N LYS A 476 -3.40 13.68 5.21
CA LYS A 476 -4.57 14.46 5.63
C LYS A 476 -4.12 15.56 6.57
N SER A 477 -4.69 16.75 6.40
CA SER A 477 -4.46 17.87 7.29
C SER A 477 -5.75 18.36 7.92
N TYR A 478 -5.64 18.86 9.15
CA TYR A 478 -6.73 19.44 9.92
C TYR A 478 -6.26 20.80 10.41
N ALA A 479 -7.01 21.85 10.06
CA ALA A 479 -6.63 23.24 10.35
C ALA A 479 -5.18 23.60 9.90
N GLY A 480 -4.72 23.05 8.77
CA GLY A 480 -3.39 23.32 8.22
C GLY A 480 -2.24 22.53 8.84
N VAL A 481 -2.51 21.60 9.76
CA VAL A 481 -1.52 20.68 10.34
C VAL A 481 -1.76 19.27 9.82
N TRP A 482 -0.74 18.64 9.25
CA TRP A 482 -0.84 17.26 8.77
C TRP A 482 -0.82 16.26 9.94
N ALA A 483 -1.64 15.23 9.87
CA ALA A 483 -1.63 14.14 10.85
C ALA A 483 -0.88 12.94 10.26
N VAL A 484 0.08 12.38 11.01
CA VAL A 484 0.86 11.21 10.60
C VAL A 484 0.80 10.11 11.65
N ASN A 485 0.51 8.88 11.22
CA ASN A 485 0.35 7.71 12.09
C ASN A 485 1.62 6.88 12.29
N THR A 486 2.78 7.47 12.02
CA THR A 486 4.06 6.78 12.10
C THR A 486 5.17 7.74 12.50
N THR A 487 6.21 7.20 13.13
CA THR A 487 7.46 7.93 13.42
C THR A 487 8.42 7.99 12.24
N THR A 488 8.10 7.34 11.11
CA THR A 488 8.85 7.40 9.84
C THR A 488 7.96 7.84 8.68
N PRO A 489 7.32 9.01 8.74
CA PRO A 489 6.40 9.46 7.70
C PRO A 489 7.14 9.78 6.39
N ILE A 490 6.40 9.71 5.30
CA ILE A 490 6.80 10.23 4.00
C ILE A 490 6.43 11.71 3.95
N LEU A 491 7.40 12.54 3.61
CA LEU A 491 7.20 13.95 3.27
C LEU A 491 7.28 14.08 1.76
N ARG A 492 6.40 14.86 1.16
CA ARG A 492 6.42 15.11 -0.29
C ARG A 492 6.03 16.54 -0.64
N ASP A 493 6.49 16.98 -1.80
CA ASP A 493 6.18 18.30 -2.37
C ASP A 493 6.30 18.27 -3.90
N THR A 494 5.69 19.23 -4.57
CA THR A 494 5.63 19.33 -6.03
C THR A 494 6.30 20.60 -6.51
N PHE A 495 7.23 20.46 -7.45
CA PHE A 495 7.98 21.54 -8.08
C PHE A 495 7.82 21.45 -9.60
N ALA A 496 7.87 22.59 -10.29
CA ALA A 496 7.83 22.70 -11.75
C ALA A 496 9.09 23.40 -12.28
N ASP A 497 9.49 23.13 -13.52
CA ASP A 497 10.56 23.85 -14.23
C ASP A 497 10.08 24.26 -15.63
N ALA A 498 10.40 25.49 -16.05
CA ALA A 498 9.86 26.12 -17.25
C ALA A 498 10.38 25.52 -18.56
N ASP A 499 11.53 24.85 -18.52
CA ASP A 499 12.09 24.08 -19.64
C ASP A 499 11.86 22.57 -19.53
N GLY A 500 11.17 22.12 -18.48
CA GLY A 500 10.75 20.73 -18.30
C GLY A 500 11.80 19.82 -17.67
N ASP A 501 12.85 20.38 -17.06
CA ASP A 501 13.90 19.59 -16.38
C ASP A 501 13.35 18.73 -15.22
N GLN A 502 14.00 17.59 -14.98
CA GLN A 502 13.72 16.78 -13.79
C GLN A 502 14.21 17.51 -12.54
N VAL A 503 13.45 17.40 -11.45
CA VAL A 503 13.71 18.12 -10.21
C VAL A 503 13.86 17.16 -9.04
N ASN A 504 14.80 17.43 -8.14
CA ASN A 504 14.82 16.84 -6.80
C ASN A 504 14.41 17.88 -5.75
N GLY A 505 13.98 17.40 -4.58
CA GLY A 505 13.61 18.22 -3.45
C GLY A 505 14.54 17.99 -2.27
N THR A 506 15.10 19.06 -1.73
CA THR A 506 15.70 19.06 -0.40
C THR A 506 14.62 19.40 0.63
N PHE A 507 14.39 18.51 1.59
CA PHE A 507 13.44 18.66 2.68
C PHE A 507 14.20 18.95 3.97
N GLN A 508 13.81 20.00 4.69
CA GLN A 508 14.39 20.36 5.98
C GLN A 508 13.36 20.16 7.08
N VAL A 509 13.66 19.36 8.11
CA VAL A 509 12.70 18.94 9.16
C VAL A 509 13.16 19.31 10.56
N TYR A 510 12.30 19.98 11.32
CA TYR A 510 12.58 20.56 12.65
C TYR A 510 11.51 20.16 13.66
N ASP A 511 11.89 19.97 14.93
CA ASP A 511 10.94 19.97 16.04
C ASP A 511 10.34 21.38 16.15
N ALA A 512 9.00 21.47 16.10
CA ALA A 512 8.32 22.76 16.00
C ALA A 512 8.41 23.57 17.30
N ALA A 513 8.52 22.90 18.46
CA ALA A 513 8.55 23.54 19.76
C ALA A 513 9.96 24.04 20.11
N THR A 514 10.99 23.22 19.88
CA THR A 514 12.38 23.60 20.21
C THR A 514 13.07 24.35 19.08
N ASN A 515 12.51 24.34 17.87
CA ASN A 515 13.11 24.90 16.67
C ASN A 515 14.51 24.32 16.38
N THR A 516 14.71 23.04 16.69
CA THR A 516 15.96 22.31 16.42
C THR A 516 15.78 21.30 15.29
N PRO A 517 16.77 21.13 14.40
CA PRO A 517 16.71 20.13 13.34
C PRO A 517 16.67 18.71 13.88
N ILE A 518 16.06 17.78 13.15
CA ILE A 518 16.30 16.35 13.36
C ILE A 518 17.73 15.98 12.95
N THR A 519 18.24 14.87 13.45
CA THR A 519 19.58 14.38 13.07
C THR A 519 19.50 13.65 11.73
N THR A 520 20.24 14.13 10.74
CA THR A 520 20.39 13.49 9.42
C THR A 520 21.86 13.40 9.02
N PRO A 521 22.23 12.49 8.10
CA PRO A 521 23.61 12.42 7.59
C PRO A 521 24.10 13.73 6.94
N LEU A 522 23.19 14.52 6.36
CA LEU A 522 23.50 15.79 5.71
C LEU A 522 23.59 16.98 6.69
N GLY A 523 23.25 16.77 7.97
CA GLY A 523 23.15 17.84 8.96
C GLY A 523 21.90 18.72 8.76
N GLU A 524 21.66 19.61 9.73
CA GLU A 524 20.57 20.61 9.71
C GLU A 524 19.16 20.09 9.39
N GLY A 525 18.89 18.80 9.64
CA GLY A 525 17.58 18.19 9.37
C GLY A 525 17.30 17.99 7.88
N LEU A 526 18.33 18.00 7.03
CA LEU A 526 18.21 17.90 5.58
C LEU A 526 18.06 16.46 5.11
N LEU A 527 17.10 16.23 4.23
CA LEU A 527 16.80 15.00 3.52
C LEU A 527 16.68 15.31 2.02
N LEU A 528 17.27 14.49 1.17
CA LEU A 528 17.27 14.71 -0.29
C LEU A 528 16.43 13.63 -0.97
N SER A 529 15.48 14.03 -1.81
CA SER A 529 14.74 13.09 -2.66
C SER A 529 15.58 12.66 -3.86
N PRO A 530 15.26 11.52 -4.50
CA PRO A 530 15.64 11.28 -5.89
C PRO A 530 15.08 12.37 -6.82
N TYR A 531 15.64 12.49 -8.03
CA TYR A 531 15.02 13.29 -9.10
C TYR A 531 13.68 12.67 -9.51
N GLY A 532 12.71 13.52 -9.77
CA GLY A 532 11.42 13.16 -10.32
C GLY A 532 11.01 14.08 -11.46
N GLU A 533 9.94 13.72 -12.14
CA GLU A 533 9.32 14.54 -13.17
C GLU A 533 8.77 15.84 -12.57
N GLN A 534 9.00 16.96 -13.24
CA GLN A 534 8.40 18.24 -12.86
C GLN A 534 6.86 18.14 -12.89
N GLY A 535 6.18 18.89 -12.02
CA GLY A 535 4.73 18.81 -11.84
C GLY A 535 4.23 17.57 -11.07
N LYS A 536 5.10 16.59 -10.76
CA LYS A 536 4.78 15.43 -9.89
C LYS A 536 5.42 15.59 -8.50
N PRO A 537 4.84 14.99 -7.45
CA PRO A 537 5.42 15.07 -6.12
C PRO A 537 6.68 14.21 -6.00
N VAL A 538 7.77 14.80 -5.51
CA VAL A 538 8.96 14.06 -5.05
C VAL A 538 8.90 13.90 -3.53
N SER A 539 9.52 12.85 -3.00
CA SER A 539 9.33 12.46 -1.61
C SER A 539 10.59 11.99 -0.90
N VAL A 540 10.60 12.14 0.43
CA VAL A 540 11.60 11.59 1.35
C VAL A 540 10.91 10.85 2.50
N THR A 541 11.58 9.85 3.06
CA THR A 541 11.14 9.19 4.29
C THR A 541 11.94 9.72 5.46
N VAL A 542 11.27 10.12 6.55
CA VAL A 542 11.97 10.54 7.76
C VAL A 542 12.62 9.32 8.43
N PRO A 543 13.92 9.36 8.80
CA PRO A 543 14.60 8.23 9.42
C PRO A 543 14.02 7.82 10.78
N ALA A 544 14.12 6.53 11.10
CA ALA A 544 13.69 5.99 12.39
C ALA A 544 14.42 6.65 13.58
N GLY A 545 13.72 6.77 14.71
CA GLY A 545 14.27 7.31 15.96
C GLY A 545 14.35 8.84 16.03
N GLN A 546 13.97 9.57 14.97
CA GLN A 546 13.98 11.05 14.95
C GLN A 546 12.69 11.67 15.49
N LEU A 547 11.56 10.99 15.29
CA LEU A 547 10.25 11.49 15.66
C LEU A 547 9.69 10.79 16.90
N LYS A 548 8.86 11.50 17.67
CA LYS A 548 8.19 10.98 18.86
C LYS A 548 6.68 11.20 18.77
N ASP A 549 5.94 10.23 19.29
CA ASP A 549 4.49 10.33 19.44
C ASP A 549 4.08 11.54 20.29
N GLY A 550 2.96 12.16 19.94
CA GLY A 550 2.41 13.37 20.58
C GLY A 550 3.17 14.66 20.31
N ARG A 551 4.18 14.67 19.40
CA ARG A 551 4.95 15.88 19.06
C ARG A 551 4.57 16.46 17.71
N THR A 552 4.70 17.78 17.61
CA THR A 552 4.57 18.53 16.35
C THR A 552 5.94 18.85 15.78
N TYR A 553 6.08 18.61 14.48
CA TYR A 553 7.25 18.91 13.67
C TYR A 553 6.86 19.87 12.56
N LYS A 554 7.86 20.48 11.93
CA LYS A 554 7.68 21.32 10.75
C LYS A 554 8.71 20.99 9.70
N PHE A 555 8.33 21.09 8.43
CA PHE A 555 9.25 20.94 7.32
C PHE A 555 9.05 22.01 6.25
N ARG A 556 10.11 22.26 5.48
CA ARG A 556 10.11 23.11 4.29
C ARG A 556 10.99 22.49 3.22
N THR A 557 10.94 23.03 2.02
CA THR A 557 11.50 22.42 0.81
C THR A 557 12.22 23.43 -0.09
N ASN A 558 13.21 22.96 -0.85
CA ASN A 558 13.90 23.72 -1.89
C ASN A 558 14.28 22.78 -3.04
N ALA A 559 14.07 23.21 -4.28
CA ALA A 559 14.23 22.38 -5.47
C ALA A 559 15.57 22.57 -6.17
N TYR A 560 16.04 21.53 -6.85
CA TYR A 560 17.23 21.52 -7.70
C TYR A 560 16.96 20.75 -9.01
N ASP A 561 17.28 21.36 -10.16
CA ASP A 561 17.03 20.82 -11.51
C ASP A 561 18.23 20.04 -12.11
N GLY A 562 19.34 19.94 -11.37
CA GLY A 562 20.60 19.38 -11.87
C GLY A 562 21.69 20.40 -12.18
N THR A 563 21.30 21.67 -12.36
CA THR A 563 22.18 22.80 -12.68
C THR A 563 22.04 23.95 -11.68
N HIS A 564 20.83 24.22 -11.20
CA HIS A 564 20.47 25.36 -10.39
C HIS A 564 19.51 24.98 -9.25
N TYR A 565 19.78 25.55 -8.08
CA TYR A 565 18.81 25.58 -6.99
C TYR A 565 17.82 26.71 -7.20
N ASN A 566 16.60 26.50 -6.72
CA ASN A 566 15.70 27.62 -6.45
C ASN A 566 16.33 28.52 -5.36
N LEU A 567 16.14 29.84 -5.48
CA LEU A 567 16.73 30.84 -4.59
C LEU A 567 16.09 30.86 -3.19
N ASN A 568 14.84 30.40 -3.07
CA ASN A 568 14.09 30.47 -1.81
C ASN A 568 13.71 29.09 -1.29
N TRP A 569 13.72 28.95 0.04
CA TRP A 569 13.02 27.86 0.70
C TRP A 569 11.52 28.15 0.74
N SER A 570 10.70 27.11 0.62
CA SER A 570 9.27 27.22 0.85
C SER A 570 8.93 27.62 2.30
N PRO A 571 7.71 28.13 2.55
CA PRO A 571 7.23 28.33 3.92
C PRO A 571 7.18 27.01 4.71
N TRP A 572 7.35 27.12 6.03
CA TRP A 572 7.22 25.97 6.93
C TRP A 572 5.80 25.40 6.93
N THR A 573 5.69 24.08 6.83
CA THR A 573 4.45 23.29 6.96
C THR A 573 4.55 22.39 8.18
N GLN A 574 3.51 22.30 9.00
CA GLN A 574 3.51 21.51 10.24
C GLN A 574 2.86 20.14 10.09
N PHE A 575 3.36 19.17 10.85
CA PHE A 575 2.72 17.88 11.01
C PHE A 575 2.84 17.38 12.46
N VAL A 576 1.82 16.67 12.94
CA VAL A 576 1.79 16.04 14.27
C VAL A 576 1.91 14.53 14.11
N VAL A 577 2.80 13.95 14.90
CA VAL A 577 2.97 12.50 14.99
C VAL A 577 2.02 11.98 16.06
N ASP A 578 1.09 11.14 15.64
CA ASP A 578 0.09 10.51 16.47
C ASP A 578 0.02 9.03 16.09
N THR A 579 0.73 8.18 16.83
CA THR A 579 0.76 6.72 16.65
C THR A 579 -0.18 5.99 17.60
N THR A 580 -0.91 6.73 18.43
CA THR A 580 -1.74 6.15 19.49
C THR A 580 -3.17 6.04 18.97
N ALA A 581 -3.67 4.81 18.86
CA ALA A 581 -5.05 4.59 18.46
C ALA A 581 -6.05 5.17 19.49
N PRO A 582 -7.19 5.71 19.04
CA PRO A 582 -8.22 6.21 19.93
C PRO A 582 -8.80 5.08 20.80
N SER A 583 -9.34 5.44 21.97
CA SER A 583 -9.96 4.46 22.86
C SER A 583 -11.21 3.83 22.25
N GLU A 584 -11.63 2.70 22.82
CA GLU A 584 -12.90 2.04 22.48
C GLU A 584 -14.06 3.05 22.57
N PRO A 585 -15.01 3.02 21.62
CA PRO A 585 -16.26 3.75 21.75
C PRO A 585 -16.97 3.45 23.09
N THR A 586 -17.56 4.47 23.70
CA THR A 586 -18.36 4.31 24.93
C THR A 586 -19.84 4.56 24.63
N ASP A 587 -20.72 4.15 25.53
CA ASP A 587 -22.13 4.52 25.50
C ASP A 587 -22.81 4.19 24.15
N VAL A 588 -22.47 3.05 23.54
CA VAL A 588 -23.17 2.56 22.36
C VAL A 588 -24.62 2.29 22.77
N VAL A 589 -25.57 3.03 22.24
CA VAL A 589 -26.99 2.94 22.62
C VAL A 589 -27.90 2.96 21.40
N SER A 590 -28.96 2.16 21.44
CA SER A 590 -30.06 2.17 20.48
C SER A 590 -31.38 2.04 21.22
N SER A 591 -32.36 2.87 20.84
CA SER A 591 -33.72 2.83 21.41
C SER A 591 -34.58 1.77 20.73
N THR A 592 -34.40 1.54 19.43
CA THR A 592 -35.09 0.50 18.65
C THR A 592 -34.61 -0.90 19.01
N TYR A 593 -33.31 -1.03 19.31
CA TYR A 593 -32.65 -2.31 19.60
C TYR A 593 -31.84 -2.19 20.90
N PRO A 594 -32.48 -2.32 22.08
CA PRO A 594 -31.76 -2.23 23.35
C PRO A 594 -30.73 -3.36 23.50
N GLU A 595 -29.57 -3.03 24.05
CA GLU A 595 -28.47 -3.99 24.22
C GLU A 595 -28.90 -5.20 25.02
N GLY A 596 -28.60 -6.39 24.51
CA GLY A 596 -28.93 -7.63 25.16
C GLY A 596 -30.43 -7.91 25.27
N TRP A 597 -31.28 -7.24 24.47
CA TRP A 597 -32.73 -7.41 24.50
C TRP A 597 -33.36 -7.51 23.11
N VAL A 598 -34.66 -7.80 23.10
CA VAL A 598 -35.50 -7.83 21.88
C VAL A 598 -35.87 -6.40 21.46
N GLY A 599 -35.80 -6.14 20.15
CA GLY A 599 -36.15 -4.87 19.52
C GLY A 599 -37.11 -5.03 18.34
N GLY A 600 -36.98 -4.16 17.32
CA GLY A 600 -37.73 -4.25 16.07
C GLY A 600 -37.54 -5.60 15.34
N GLY A 601 -38.42 -5.93 14.38
CA GLY A 601 -38.29 -7.14 13.54
C GLY A 601 -37.38 -6.93 12.34
N ALA A 602 -37.18 -8.00 11.55
CA ALA A 602 -36.53 -7.96 10.25
C ALA A 602 -37.05 -6.79 9.38
N GLY A 603 -36.13 -6.05 8.76
CA GLY A 603 -36.45 -4.88 7.92
C GLY A 603 -36.80 -3.60 8.68
N THR A 604 -36.72 -3.57 10.01
CA THR A 604 -36.93 -2.36 10.81
C THR A 604 -35.61 -1.60 11.00
N PRO A 605 -35.48 -0.33 10.56
CA PRO A 605 -34.25 0.43 10.78
C PRO A 605 -34.04 0.77 12.27
N GLY A 606 -32.83 0.56 12.75
CA GLY A 606 -32.35 1.01 14.06
C GLY A 606 -31.40 2.20 13.95
N THR A 607 -31.30 2.99 15.00
CA THR A 607 -30.32 4.07 15.12
C THR A 607 -29.46 3.86 16.35
N TRP A 608 -28.14 3.89 16.15
CA TRP A 608 -27.16 3.77 17.22
C TRP A 608 -26.42 5.09 17.37
N THR A 609 -26.16 5.47 18.63
CA THR A 609 -25.24 6.55 18.96
C THR A 609 -24.14 5.99 19.84
N ALA A 610 -22.90 6.38 19.58
CA ALA A 610 -21.75 5.99 20.39
C ALA A 610 -20.87 7.20 20.68
N GLY A 611 -20.41 7.31 21.93
CA GLY A 611 -19.41 8.26 22.40
C GLY A 611 -17.99 7.82 22.04
N THR A 612 -17.08 8.78 21.93
CA THR A 612 -15.66 8.55 21.64
C THR A 612 -14.80 9.73 22.11
N THR A 613 -13.48 9.60 21.96
CA THR A 613 -12.49 10.63 22.31
C THR A 613 -12.52 11.83 21.36
N ALA A 614 -12.05 12.98 21.83
CA ALA A 614 -12.11 14.24 21.08
C ALA A 614 -11.18 14.34 19.85
N ASP A 615 -10.19 13.44 19.76
CA ASP A 615 -9.30 13.25 18.62
C ASP A 615 -9.91 12.37 17.51
N SER A 616 -10.95 11.59 17.83
CA SER A 616 -11.67 10.75 16.89
C SER A 616 -12.40 11.61 15.85
N ARG A 617 -12.10 11.39 14.57
CA ARG A 617 -12.74 12.09 13.44
C ARG A 617 -13.99 11.38 12.92
N SER A 618 -14.04 10.06 13.13
CA SER A 618 -15.12 9.21 12.64
C SER A 618 -15.25 7.98 13.50
N LEU A 619 -16.46 7.43 13.53
CA LEU A 619 -16.71 6.06 13.96
C LEU A 619 -16.82 5.18 12.73
N GLN A 620 -16.23 4.00 12.81
CA GLN A 620 -16.49 2.91 11.90
C GLN A 620 -17.48 1.94 12.54
N TYR A 621 -18.43 1.45 11.75
CA TYR A 621 -19.37 0.44 12.22
C TYR A 621 -19.58 -0.65 11.17
N ARG A 622 -19.98 -1.84 11.62
CA ARG A 622 -20.49 -2.91 10.77
C ARG A 622 -21.57 -3.69 11.52
N VAL A 623 -22.47 -4.32 10.77
CA VAL A 623 -23.54 -5.16 11.32
C VAL A 623 -23.28 -6.61 10.92
N ASP A 624 -23.47 -7.51 11.87
CA ASP A 624 -23.21 -8.95 11.74
C ASP A 624 -21.83 -9.21 11.12
N GLY A 625 -20.85 -8.42 11.57
CA GLY A 625 -19.47 -8.69 11.28
C GLY A 625 -19.02 -9.96 12.00
N SER A 626 -17.96 -10.57 11.48
CA SER A 626 -17.27 -11.63 12.20
C SER A 626 -15.80 -11.28 12.27
N ASP A 627 -15.26 -11.29 13.48
CA ASP A 627 -13.82 -11.33 13.66
C ASP A 627 -13.24 -12.57 12.97
N ALA A 628 -12.00 -12.44 12.51
CA ALA A 628 -11.24 -13.53 11.95
C ALA A 628 -11.31 -14.80 12.83
N ASP A 629 -11.53 -15.95 12.19
CA ASP A 629 -11.42 -17.24 12.88
C ASP A 629 -9.98 -17.36 13.42
N PRO A 630 -9.81 -17.54 14.76
CA PRO A 630 -8.53 -17.48 15.43
C PRO A 630 -7.54 -18.59 15.00
N GLU A 631 -8.00 -19.63 14.31
CA GLU A 631 -7.16 -20.75 13.87
C GLU A 631 -7.01 -20.87 12.34
N THR A 632 -7.92 -20.34 11.53
CA THR A 632 -7.79 -20.34 10.05
C THR A 632 -7.27 -19.03 9.47
N GLY A 633 -7.28 -17.94 10.25
CA GLY A 633 -6.96 -16.62 9.74
C GLY A 633 -7.94 -16.14 8.67
N ALA A 634 -9.16 -16.71 8.64
CA ALA A 634 -10.23 -16.25 7.76
C ALA A 634 -10.39 -14.74 7.93
N VAL A 635 -10.43 -14.01 6.82
CA VAL A 635 -10.52 -12.54 6.84
C VAL A 635 -11.78 -12.11 7.58
N ASP A 636 -11.66 -11.01 8.34
CA ASP A 636 -12.78 -10.29 8.93
C ASP A 636 -13.94 -10.20 7.92
N ALA A 637 -15.12 -10.70 8.29
CA ALA A 637 -16.31 -10.59 7.47
C ALA A 637 -17.11 -9.33 7.86
N GLY A 638 -17.84 -8.77 6.89
CA GLY A 638 -18.60 -7.53 7.05
C GLY A 638 -17.86 -6.31 6.51
N THR A 639 -18.62 -5.36 5.97
CA THR A 639 -18.07 -4.11 5.43
C THR A 639 -18.08 -3.04 6.52
N TRP A 640 -16.92 -2.46 6.82
CA TRP A 640 -16.85 -1.30 7.70
C TRP A 640 -17.36 -0.05 6.99
N GLU A 641 -18.44 0.52 7.50
CA GLU A 641 -18.94 1.83 7.11
C GLU A 641 -18.39 2.91 8.05
N SER A 642 -18.47 4.18 7.67
CA SER A 642 -17.94 5.30 8.47
C SER A 642 -18.95 6.43 8.61
N VAL A 643 -19.09 6.96 9.83
CA VAL A 643 -19.80 8.21 10.11
C VAL A 643 -18.86 9.18 10.78
N ASN A 644 -18.95 10.46 10.41
CA ASN A 644 -18.18 11.51 11.08
C ASN A 644 -18.66 11.69 12.52
N THR A 645 -17.73 12.01 13.41
CA THR A 645 -18.04 12.38 14.79
C THR A 645 -18.38 13.87 14.89
N THR A 646 -19.19 14.23 15.88
CA THR A 646 -19.50 15.61 16.25
C THR A 646 -19.06 15.84 17.68
N THR A 647 -18.31 16.92 17.92
CA THR A 647 -17.88 17.35 19.26
C THR A 647 -18.81 18.43 19.79
N THR A 648 -19.39 18.19 20.96
CA THR A 648 -20.27 19.12 21.68
C THR A 648 -19.76 19.31 23.11
N SER A 649 -20.40 20.18 23.91
CA SER A 649 -20.06 20.35 25.33
C SER A 649 -20.26 19.08 26.17
N SER A 650 -21.07 18.12 25.69
CA SER A 650 -21.30 16.83 26.35
C SER A 650 -20.33 15.72 25.90
N GLY A 651 -19.41 16.00 24.97
CA GLY A 651 -18.44 15.04 24.46
C GLY A 651 -18.48 14.88 22.93
N THR A 652 -17.69 13.94 22.43
CA THR A 652 -17.60 13.59 21.01
C THR A 652 -18.38 12.31 20.76
N SER A 653 -19.25 12.30 19.75
CA SER A 653 -20.08 11.12 19.43
C SER A 653 -20.37 11.03 17.94
N GLY A 654 -20.78 9.85 17.48
CA GLY A 654 -21.30 9.63 16.12
C GLY A 654 -22.59 8.84 16.16
N THR A 655 -23.47 9.11 15.20
CA THR A 655 -24.76 8.42 15.06
C THR A 655 -24.82 7.75 13.69
N PHE A 656 -25.21 6.48 13.67
CA PHE A 656 -25.39 5.70 12.44
C PHE A 656 -26.69 4.90 12.50
N SER A 657 -27.14 4.43 11.34
CA SER A 657 -28.34 3.60 11.22
C SER A 657 -28.01 2.31 10.50
N ALA A 658 -28.68 1.24 10.90
CA ALA A 658 -28.56 -0.07 10.28
C ALA A 658 -29.88 -0.83 10.39
N THR A 659 -30.12 -1.75 9.46
CA THR A 659 -31.38 -2.49 9.36
C THR A 659 -31.07 -3.99 9.34
N PRO A 660 -31.43 -4.75 10.39
CA PRO A 660 -31.31 -6.20 10.37
C PRO A 660 -32.17 -6.81 9.26
N GLU A 661 -31.59 -7.69 8.44
CA GLU A 661 -32.29 -8.31 7.32
C GLU A 661 -33.17 -9.49 7.74
N THR A 662 -32.86 -10.11 8.89
CA THR A 662 -33.55 -11.29 9.42
C THR A 662 -34.00 -11.06 10.86
N ASP A 663 -34.90 -11.91 11.35
CA ASP A 663 -35.13 -12.05 12.79
C ASP A 663 -34.04 -12.97 13.37
N GLY A 664 -33.65 -12.75 14.62
CA GLY A 664 -32.63 -13.53 15.32
C GLY A 664 -31.61 -12.67 16.06
N ASN A 665 -30.44 -13.25 16.30
CA ASN A 665 -29.35 -12.61 17.02
C ASN A 665 -28.50 -11.78 16.08
N HIS A 666 -28.35 -10.50 16.41
CA HIS A 666 -27.55 -9.57 15.63
C HIS A 666 -26.53 -8.87 16.51
N GLN A 667 -25.47 -8.41 15.86
CA GLN A 667 -24.44 -7.61 16.52
C GLN A 667 -24.08 -6.41 15.66
N VAL A 668 -23.94 -5.27 16.31
CA VAL A 668 -23.29 -4.08 15.74
C VAL A 668 -21.93 -3.96 16.38
N GLU A 669 -20.91 -3.76 15.57
CA GLU A 669 -19.54 -3.51 16.02
C GLU A 669 -19.18 -2.08 15.68
N VAL A 670 -18.59 -1.35 16.64
CA VAL A 670 -18.23 0.06 16.48
C VAL A 670 -16.78 0.25 16.88
N ARG A 671 -16.00 1.02 16.13
CA ARG A 671 -14.64 1.41 16.51
C ARG A 671 -14.35 2.85 16.14
N SER A 672 -13.46 3.50 16.88
CA SER A 672 -13.06 4.88 16.66
C SER A 672 -11.93 4.98 15.62
N VAL A 673 -11.92 6.05 14.82
CA VAL A 673 -10.79 6.40 13.94
C VAL A 673 -10.42 7.85 14.18
N ASP A 674 -9.14 8.11 14.45
CA ASP A 674 -8.63 9.45 14.72
C ASP A 674 -8.24 10.23 13.46
N ARG A 675 -7.70 11.43 13.67
CA ARG A 675 -7.24 12.32 12.59
C ARG A 675 -6.04 11.76 11.82
N ALA A 676 -5.17 10.99 12.46
CA ALA A 676 -4.03 10.33 11.84
C ALA A 676 -4.40 9.03 11.11
N ASP A 677 -5.68 8.62 11.14
CA ASP A 677 -6.21 7.34 10.67
C ASP A 677 -5.69 6.13 11.49
N ASN A 678 -5.34 6.31 12.77
CA ASN A 678 -5.23 5.16 13.67
C ASN A 678 -6.64 4.62 13.97
N VAL A 679 -6.75 3.29 14.00
CA VAL A 679 -8.00 2.58 14.22
C VAL A 679 -7.98 1.99 15.63
N GLY A 680 -8.97 2.39 16.44
CA GLY A 680 -9.14 1.92 17.81
C GLY A 680 -9.70 0.49 17.91
N ALA A 681 -9.83 0.01 19.15
CA ALA A 681 -10.47 -1.26 19.45
C ALA A 681 -11.98 -1.24 19.15
N THR A 682 -12.54 -2.43 18.90
CA THR A 682 -13.95 -2.63 18.57
C THR A 682 -14.80 -2.83 19.83
N THR A 683 -15.92 -2.10 19.92
CA THR A 683 -17.01 -2.30 20.87
C THR A 683 -18.13 -3.13 20.24
N PRO A 684 -18.40 -4.35 20.74
CA PRO A 684 -19.54 -5.15 20.32
C PRO A 684 -20.83 -4.69 21.00
N TYR A 685 -21.94 -4.67 20.26
CA TYR A 685 -23.27 -4.33 20.73
C TYR A 685 -24.27 -5.37 20.21
N GLY A 686 -24.62 -6.35 21.05
CA GLY A 686 -25.52 -7.44 20.68
C GLY A 686 -26.99 -7.10 20.95
N PHE A 687 -27.90 -7.47 20.06
CA PHE A 687 -29.36 -7.32 20.21
C PHE A 687 -30.12 -8.44 19.48
N VAL A 688 -31.39 -8.63 19.81
CA VAL A 688 -32.26 -9.63 19.16
C VAL A 688 -33.30 -8.91 18.30
N ALA A 689 -33.28 -9.14 16.99
CA ALA A 689 -34.30 -8.65 16.07
C ALA A 689 -35.46 -9.65 15.99
N GLY A 690 -36.69 -9.18 16.14
CA GLY A 690 -37.85 -10.07 16.28
C GLY A 690 -37.84 -10.82 17.61
N GLY A 691 -38.97 -10.79 18.33
CA GLY A 691 -39.08 -11.37 19.66
C GLY A 691 -40.08 -12.52 19.71
N GLN A 692 -39.75 -13.55 20.49
CA GLN A 692 -40.75 -14.48 21.02
C GLN A 692 -41.53 -13.83 22.18
N ASP A 693 -42.55 -14.51 22.69
CA ASP A 693 -43.25 -14.06 23.90
C ASP A 693 -42.32 -14.08 25.11
N THR A 694 -41.77 -12.90 25.44
CA THR A 694 -40.89 -12.70 26.60
C THR A 694 -41.61 -12.88 27.94
N ASN A 695 -42.94 -13.01 27.95
CA ASN A 695 -43.73 -13.29 29.15
C ASN A 695 -44.04 -14.78 29.37
N ARG A 696 -43.56 -15.68 28.50
CA ARG A 696 -43.75 -17.13 28.66
C ARG A 696 -43.20 -17.63 30.02
N PRO A 697 -43.77 -18.71 30.59
CA PRO A 697 -43.19 -19.34 31.78
C PRO A 697 -41.81 -19.92 31.48
N TYR A 698 -40.96 -19.94 32.50
CA TYR A 698 -39.64 -20.59 32.44
C TYR A 698 -39.79 -22.11 32.48
N LYS A 699 -39.04 -22.81 31.62
CA LYS A 699 -38.83 -24.27 31.69
C LYS A 699 -37.63 -24.64 32.55
N VAL A 700 -36.72 -23.71 32.80
CA VAL A 700 -35.57 -23.87 33.70
C VAL A 700 -35.66 -22.77 34.74
N ASP A 701 -35.77 -23.13 36.02
CA ASP A 701 -35.76 -22.23 37.18
C ASP A 701 -34.97 -22.90 38.30
N ILE A 702 -33.63 -22.86 38.19
CA ILE A 702 -32.73 -23.42 39.19
C ILE A 702 -32.26 -22.29 40.10
N THR A 703 -32.56 -22.39 41.39
CA THR A 703 -32.05 -21.47 42.41
C THR A 703 -30.66 -21.89 42.84
N MET A 704 -29.72 -20.96 42.90
CA MET A 704 -28.32 -21.23 43.20
C MET A 704 -27.82 -20.39 44.38
N PRO A 705 -26.86 -20.90 45.17
CA PRO A 705 -26.17 -20.07 46.14
C PRO A 705 -25.31 -19.01 45.44
N ALA A 706 -24.90 -17.99 46.20
CA ALA A 706 -23.87 -17.06 45.73
C ALA A 706 -22.52 -17.79 45.57
N PRO A 707 -21.67 -17.39 44.60
CA PRO A 707 -20.30 -17.89 44.48
C PRO A 707 -19.51 -17.74 45.77
N ASP A 708 -18.94 -18.84 46.27
CA ASP A 708 -18.00 -18.84 47.39
C ASP A 708 -16.55 -18.74 46.87
N VAL A 709 -15.99 -17.52 46.91
CA VAL A 709 -14.65 -17.23 46.38
C VAL A 709 -13.53 -17.99 47.10
N ASP A 710 -13.76 -18.39 48.35
CA ASP A 710 -12.81 -19.07 49.22
C ASP A 710 -13.01 -20.59 49.28
N ALA A 711 -14.02 -21.12 48.56
CA ALA A 711 -14.30 -22.54 48.54
C ALA A 711 -13.06 -23.33 48.04
N PRO A 712 -12.59 -24.32 48.82
CA PRO A 712 -11.44 -25.11 48.43
C PRO A 712 -11.77 -25.92 47.17
N ASP A 713 -10.76 -26.10 46.34
CA ASP A 713 -10.91 -26.90 45.13
C ASP A 713 -11.22 -28.36 45.46
N PRO A 714 -12.22 -28.97 44.79
CA PRO A 714 -12.52 -30.38 44.99
C PRO A 714 -11.41 -31.28 44.43
N ALA A 715 -11.22 -32.43 45.05
CA ALA A 715 -10.38 -33.49 44.51
C ALA A 715 -11.01 -34.07 43.23
N TYR A 716 -10.17 -34.37 42.25
CA TYR A 716 -10.56 -35.11 41.05
C TYR A 716 -10.78 -36.59 41.34
N SER A 717 -11.53 -37.28 40.48
CA SER A 717 -11.81 -38.70 40.66
C SER A 717 -10.75 -39.55 39.96
N ASN A 718 -9.90 -40.22 40.76
CA ASN A 718 -9.06 -41.36 40.37
C ASN A 718 -9.55 -42.68 41.01
N ALA A 719 -10.83 -42.77 41.39
CA ALA A 719 -11.38 -43.95 42.02
C ALA A 719 -11.28 -45.18 41.09
N PRO A 720 -10.82 -46.35 41.56
CA PRO A 720 -10.66 -47.53 40.72
C PRO A 720 -11.95 -47.96 40.02
N MET A 721 -11.84 -48.35 38.74
CA MET A 721 -12.91 -48.85 37.88
C MET A 721 -12.71 -50.34 37.57
N PRO A 722 -13.76 -51.11 37.22
CA PRO A 722 -13.60 -52.53 36.87
C PRO A 722 -12.73 -52.75 35.63
N ALA A 723 -11.77 -53.68 35.70
CA ALA A 723 -10.78 -53.90 34.64
C ALA A 723 -11.25 -54.79 33.46
N PHE A 724 -12.30 -55.60 33.64
CA PHE A 724 -12.79 -56.53 32.60
C PHE A 724 -14.29 -56.28 32.30
N GLY A 725 -14.64 -56.24 31.00
CA GLY A 725 -15.99 -55.97 30.52
C GLY A 725 -17.10 -56.88 31.10
N GLY A 726 -18.30 -56.32 31.29
CA GLY A 726 -19.51 -57.05 31.65
C GLY A 726 -19.84 -57.16 33.14
N TRP A 727 -19.48 -56.19 33.98
CA TRP A 727 -20.16 -56.02 35.28
C TRP A 727 -21.52 -55.36 35.03
N ASN A 728 -22.61 -56.03 35.41
CA ASN A 728 -23.99 -55.56 35.21
C ASN A 728 -24.15 -54.10 35.67
N GLY A 729 -24.29 -53.20 34.70
CA GLY A 729 -24.38 -51.74 34.90
C GLY A 729 -23.37 -50.92 34.11
N TRP A 730 -22.30 -51.55 33.58
CA TRP A 730 -21.29 -50.92 32.74
C TRP A 730 -21.18 -51.64 31.39
N GLN A 731 -22.16 -51.42 30.52
CA GLN A 731 -22.01 -51.69 29.08
C GLN A 731 -21.48 -50.41 28.45
N SER A 732 -20.25 -50.46 27.93
CA SER A 732 -19.66 -49.37 27.17
C SER A 732 -20.47 -49.13 25.90
N SER A 733 -21.27 -48.07 25.88
CA SER A 733 -21.68 -47.41 24.65
C SER A 733 -20.53 -46.50 24.19
N ALA A 734 -19.43 -47.11 23.72
CA ALA A 734 -18.44 -46.40 22.93
C ALA A 734 -18.86 -46.54 21.46
N ALA A 735 -19.51 -45.50 20.95
CA ALA A 735 -19.82 -45.39 19.53
C ALA A 735 -18.53 -45.25 18.71
N GLY A 736 -18.36 -46.06 17.66
CA GLY A 736 -17.55 -45.64 16.51
C GLY A 736 -16.72 -46.68 15.75
N SER A 737 -16.38 -47.84 16.31
CA SER A 737 -15.69 -48.90 15.56
C SER A 737 -16.45 -50.21 15.72
N GLY A 738 -16.94 -50.77 14.61
CA GLY A 738 -17.71 -52.01 14.55
C GLY A 738 -16.94 -53.28 14.93
N ASP A 739 -15.95 -53.19 15.80
CA ASP A 739 -15.24 -54.30 16.41
C ASP A 739 -15.37 -54.13 17.93
N GLU A 740 -16.41 -54.73 18.52
CA GLU A 740 -16.45 -54.92 19.97
C GLU A 740 -15.17 -55.65 20.40
N PRO A 741 -14.43 -55.19 21.43
CA PRO A 741 -13.47 -56.05 22.10
C PRO A 741 -14.27 -57.17 22.74
N ALA A 742 -14.21 -58.36 22.15
CA ALA A 742 -14.81 -59.57 22.71
C ALA A 742 -14.41 -59.66 24.21
N PRO A 743 -15.32 -60.10 25.11
CA PRO A 743 -14.93 -60.39 26.49
C PRO A 743 -13.69 -61.27 26.42
N GLN A 744 -12.56 -60.83 26.98
CA GLN A 744 -11.28 -61.54 26.92
C GLN A 744 -11.51 -62.94 27.50
N GLY A 745 -11.85 -63.88 26.63
CA GLY A 745 -12.25 -65.23 27.01
C GLY A 745 -11.06 -65.96 27.58
N ALA A 746 -11.31 -67.09 28.23
CA ALA A 746 -10.25 -67.99 28.67
C ALA A 746 -9.29 -68.29 27.50
N ARG A 747 -8.02 -67.91 27.62
CA ARG A 747 -6.97 -68.25 26.65
C ARG A 747 -6.51 -69.66 26.97
N THR A 748 -6.70 -70.58 26.03
CA THR A 748 -6.26 -71.97 26.16
C THR A 748 -5.17 -72.25 25.15
N LEU A 749 -3.96 -72.54 25.65
CA LEU A 749 -2.85 -73.02 24.83
C LEU A 749 -2.72 -74.54 25.02
N LYS A 750 -2.68 -75.27 23.91
CA LYS A 750 -2.53 -76.74 23.87
C LYS A 750 -1.28 -77.07 23.08
N GLN A 751 -0.37 -77.82 23.69
CA GLN A 751 0.79 -78.41 23.03
C GLN A 751 0.92 -79.86 23.44
N ASP A 752 0.67 -80.79 22.51
CA ASP A 752 0.70 -82.24 22.69
C ASP A 752 0.10 -82.72 24.03
N ASN A 753 0.96 -82.96 25.03
CA ASN A 753 0.62 -83.53 26.32
C ASN A 753 0.39 -82.49 27.42
N ALA A 754 0.48 -81.20 27.14
CA ALA A 754 0.26 -80.11 28.09
C ALA A 754 -0.80 -79.12 27.59
N LYS A 755 -1.62 -78.63 28.53
CA LYS A 755 -2.62 -77.60 28.28
C LYS A 755 -2.62 -76.59 29.43
N ILE A 756 -2.48 -75.31 29.10
CA ILE A 756 -2.57 -74.21 30.06
C ILE A 756 -3.76 -73.33 29.68
N THR A 757 -4.63 -73.07 30.64
CA THR A 757 -5.80 -72.19 30.47
C THR A 757 -5.71 -71.01 31.42
N VAL A 758 -5.69 -69.79 30.88
CA VAL A 758 -5.65 -68.54 31.64
C VAL A 758 -6.97 -67.82 31.49
N THR A 759 -7.66 -67.53 32.59
CA THR A 759 -8.99 -66.90 32.56
C THR A 759 -9.03 -65.66 33.44
N PRO A 760 -9.39 -64.48 32.91
CA PRO A 760 -9.61 -63.28 33.72
C PRO A 760 -10.74 -63.50 34.74
N VAL A 761 -10.55 -63.01 35.97
CA VAL A 761 -11.53 -63.15 37.05
C VAL A 761 -11.93 -61.77 37.57
N LYS A 762 -13.22 -61.53 37.71
CA LYS A 762 -13.76 -60.24 38.21
C LYS A 762 -13.50 -60.00 39.69
N GLN A 763 -13.42 -61.07 40.47
CA GLN A 763 -13.23 -61.06 41.91
C GLN A 763 -12.57 -62.36 42.34
N ARG A 764 -11.74 -62.30 43.38
CA ARG A 764 -11.07 -63.42 44.01
C ARG A 764 -12.03 -64.60 44.18
N THR A 765 -11.61 -65.76 43.71
CA THR A 765 -12.40 -66.97 43.75
C THR A 765 -12.63 -67.41 45.20
N LYS A 766 -13.75 -68.10 45.47
CA LYS A 766 -14.02 -68.63 46.81
C LYS A 766 -12.92 -69.58 47.30
N ALA A 767 -12.28 -70.31 46.39
CA ALA A 767 -11.18 -71.21 46.70
C ALA A 767 -9.93 -70.43 47.14
N ALA A 768 -9.55 -69.38 46.42
CA ALA A 768 -8.44 -68.52 46.83
C ALA A 768 -8.71 -67.79 48.16
N ASP A 769 -9.94 -67.31 48.38
CA ASP A 769 -10.34 -66.74 49.67
C ASP A 769 -10.19 -67.73 50.83
N GLN A 770 -10.44 -69.03 50.60
CA GLN A 770 -10.28 -70.06 51.62
C GLN A 770 -8.81 -70.33 51.92
N GLU A 771 -7.96 -70.41 50.89
CA GLU A 771 -6.51 -70.59 51.06
C GLU A 771 -5.86 -69.39 51.76
N LEU A 772 -6.24 -68.15 51.41
CA LEU A 772 -5.78 -66.96 52.15
C LEU A 772 -6.16 -66.99 53.63
N LYS A 773 -7.40 -67.39 53.96
CA LYS A 773 -7.85 -67.52 55.35
C LYS A 773 -7.07 -68.58 56.11
N LYS A 774 -6.74 -69.69 55.44
CA LYS A 774 -5.91 -70.76 56.01
C LYS A 774 -4.50 -70.25 56.31
N LEU A 775 -3.87 -69.59 55.34
CA LEU A 775 -2.53 -68.98 55.50
C LEU A 775 -2.52 -67.92 56.62
N ALA A 776 -3.57 -67.11 56.74
CA ALA A 776 -3.69 -66.13 57.83
C ALA A 776 -3.85 -66.79 59.21
N ALA A 777 -4.60 -67.90 59.30
CA ALA A 777 -4.77 -68.67 60.54
C ALA A 777 -3.49 -69.38 60.99
N GLU A 778 -2.58 -69.70 60.05
CA GLU A 778 -1.29 -70.34 60.30
C GLU A 778 -0.17 -69.35 60.71
N GLY A 779 -0.47 -68.04 60.83
CA GLY A 779 0.47 -67.01 61.30
C GLY A 779 1.18 -66.22 60.20
N GLY A 780 0.66 -66.25 58.97
CA GLY A 780 1.27 -65.65 57.78
C GLY A 780 1.80 -66.72 56.83
N ALA A 781 2.18 -66.32 55.61
CA ALA A 781 2.65 -67.24 54.58
C ALA A 781 3.77 -68.15 55.15
N PRO A 782 3.66 -69.49 55.08
CA PRO A 782 4.77 -70.34 55.44
C PRO A 782 5.91 -70.00 54.48
N ALA A 783 7.00 -69.45 55.02
CA ALA A 783 8.27 -69.53 54.33
C ALA A 783 8.52 -71.03 54.11
N ARG A 784 8.64 -71.44 52.85
CA ARG A 784 8.88 -72.83 52.47
C ARG A 784 9.90 -73.46 53.39
N SER A 785 9.50 -74.50 54.10
CA SER A 785 10.39 -75.16 55.05
C SER A 785 11.56 -75.80 54.29
N SER A 786 12.77 -75.47 54.76
CA SER A 786 14.07 -76.13 54.57
C SER A 786 14.98 -75.66 53.41
N GLY A 787 16.03 -74.89 53.77
CA GLY A 787 17.28 -74.80 53.00
C GLY A 787 17.68 -73.42 52.45
N SER A 788 17.96 -72.44 53.32
CA SER A 788 18.91 -71.32 53.09
C SER A 788 18.92 -70.57 51.74
N ALA A 789 17.78 -70.16 51.19
CA ALA A 789 17.77 -69.07 50.22
C ALA A 789 17.30 -67.79 50.92
N LEU A 790 18.17 -66.79 51.03
CA LEU A 790 17.74 -65.43 51.35
C LEU A 790 16.82 -64.96 50.21
N ALA A 791 15.81 -64.14 50.51
CA ALA A 791 15.00 -63.51 49.47
C ALA A 791 15.91 -62.88 48.41
N ALA A 792 15.49 -62.93 47.14
CA ALA A 792 16.21 -62.22 46.08
C ALA A 792 16.44 -60.78 46.55
N ALA A 793 17.66 -60.26 46.39
CA ALA A 793 18.04 -58.95 46.92
C ALA A 793 17.13 -57.81 46.41
N GLY A 794 16.48 -58.00 45.25
CA GLY A 794 15.53 -57.07 44.65
C GLY A 794 14.07 -57.22 45.10
N TYR A 795 13.69 -58.25 45.86
CA TYR A 795 12.30 -58.46 46.27
C TYR A 795 11.84 -57.43 47.33
N THR A 796 10.91 -56.56 46.94
CA THR A 796 10.32 -55.50 47.79
C THR A 796 8.88 -55.72 48.28
N GLY A 797 8.23 -56.85 47.96
CA GLY A 797 6.81 -57.10 48.28
C GLY A 797 5.81 -56.58 47.23
N PRO A 798 4.50 -56.53 47.56
CA PRO A 798 3.46 -55.95 46.72
C PRO A 798 3.74 -54.49 46.34
N VAL A 799 3.46 -54.12 45.09
CA VAL A 799 3.71 -52.76 44.57
C VAL A 799 2.54 -51.81 44.82
N ILE A 800 1.36 -52.35 45.12
CA ILE A 800 0.18 -51.61 45.59
C ILE A 800 -0.24 -52.19 46.94
N THR A 801 -0.29 -51.32 47.96
CA THR A 801 -0.67 -51.67 49.34
C THR A 801 -1.97 -51.03 49.78
N ASP A 802 -2.57 -50.19 48.94
CA ASP A 802 -3.87 -49.58 49.21
C ASP A 802 -4.95 -50.64 49.39
N TYR A 803 -5.89 -50.37 50.30
CA TYR A 803 -6.93 -51.31 50.71
C TYR A 803 -7.70 -51.94 49.52
N TRP A 804 -7.89 -51.21 48.43
CA TRP A 804 -8.63 -51.68 47.26
C TRP A 804 -7.87 -52.75 46.44
N CYS A 805 -6.55 -52.81 46.54
CA CYS A 805 -5.67 -53.77 45.83
C CYS A 805 -4.73 -54.59 46.74
N ASP A 806 -4.96 -54.59 48.06
CA ASP A 806 -4.16 -55.37 49.01
C ASP A 806 -4.17 -56.87 48.65
N ALA A 807 -2.97 -57.45 48.48
CA ALA A 807 -2.78 -58.84 48.09
C ALA A 807 -3.36 -59.85 49.10
N THR A 808 -3.50 -59.48 50.37
CA THR A 808 -4.06 -60.33 51.44
C THR A 808 -5.58 -60.27 51.53
N ARG A 809 -6.23 -59.40 50.74
CA ARG A 809 -7.65 -59.12 50.84
C ARG A 809 -8.51 -60.27 50.31
N VAL A 810 -9.44 -60.71 51.16
CA VAL A 810 -10.54 -61.59 50.76
C VAL A 810 -11.59 -60.82 49.96
N GLY A 811 -12.14 -61.44 48.92
CA GLY A 811 -13.08 -60.79 48.01
C GLY A 811 -12.50 -59.61 47.22
N LEU A 812 -11.17 -59.61 47.00
CA LEU A 812 -10.48 -58.64 46.15
C LEU A 812 -11.10 -58.62 44.74
N LYS A 813 -11.26 -57.44 44.13
CA LYS A 813 -11.85 -57.27 42.78
C LYS A 813 -10.78 -56.86 41.77
N SER A 814 -10.99 -57.25 40.51
CA SER A 814 -10.16 -56.78 39.41
C SER A 814 -10.55 -55.36 39.02
N MET A 815 -9.72 -54.40 39.39
CA MET A 815 -9.99 -52.96 39.29
C MET A 815 -8.73 -52.22 38.86
N PHE A 816 -8.86 -51.02 38.31
CA PHE A 816 -7.73 -50.17 37.95
C PHE A 816 -8.08 -48.67 38.04
N SER A 817 -7.10 -47.86 38.41
CA SER A 817 -7.10 -46.40 38.34
C SER A 817 -6.31 -45.93 37.10
N ARG A 818 -5.97 -44.64 37.00
CA ARG A 818 -5.13 -44.13 35.90
C ARG A 818 -3.71 -44.70 35.89
N ASP A 819 -3.19 -45.12 37.03
CA ASP A 819 -1.78 -45.46 37.22
C ASP A 819 -1.55 -46.74 38.05
N GLU A 820 -2.60 -47.34 38.59
CA GLU A 820 -2.53 -48.59 39.36
C GLU A 820 -3.57 -49.60 38.85
N ALA A 821 -3.21 -50.87 38.71
CA ALA A 821 -4.13 -51.94 38.35
C ALA A 821 -3.96 -53.18 39.25
N CYS A 822 -5.09 -53.79 39.58
CA CYS A 822 -5.22 -55.04 40.32
C CYS A 822 -5.97 -56.02 39.44
N LEU A 823 -5.30 -57.04 38.91
CA LEU A 823 -5.86 -57.94 37.92
C LEU A 823 -5.77 -59.39 38.43
N LEU A 824 -6.90 -60.09 38.42
CA LEU A 824 -6.99 -61.48 38.85
C LEU A 824 -7.16 -62.42 37.66
N TYR A 825 -6.44 -63.54 37.67
CA TYR A 825 -6.54 -64.59 36.67
C TYR A 825 -6.54 -65.96 37.33
N THR A 826 -7.30 -66.92 36.80
CA THR A 826 -7.09 -68.34 37.13
C THR A 826 -6.23 -69.00 36.06
N TRP A 827 -5.19 -69.71 36.48
CA TRP A 827 -4.30 -70.50 35.64
C TRP A 827 -4.54 -71.98 35.91
N THR A 828 -4.99 -72.73 34.92
CA THR A 828 -5.18 -74.18 35.03
C THR A 828 -4.20 -74.90 34.13
N VAL A 829 -3.30 -75.67 34.74
CA VAL A 829 -2.32 -76.52 34.06
C VAL A 829 -2.84 -77.96 34.05
N GLN A 830 -2.89 -78.56 32.86
CA GLN A 830 -3.26 -79.96 32.64
C GLN A 830 -2.15 -80.68 31.88
N VAL A 831 -1.76 -81.85 32.36
CA VAL A 831 -0.71 -82.68 31.73
C VAL A 831 -1.21 -84.09 31.54
N THR A 832 -1.09 -84.61 30.33
CA THR A 832 -1.50 -85.96 29.95
C THR A 832 -0.29 -86.90 29.96
N ASP A 833 -0.32 -87.90 30.84
CA ASP A 833 0.64 -88.99 30.89
C ASP A 833 0.18 -90.14 29.98
N ASN A 834 0.67 -90.11 28.75
CA ASN A 834 0.38 -91.14 27.74
C ASN A 834 1.08 -92.49 27.99
N ALA A 835 2.02 -92.58 28.94
CA ALA A 835 2.69 -93.83 29.28
C ALA A 835 1.76 -94.77 30.08
N THR A 836 0.70 -94.24 30.66
CA THR A 836 -0.33 -95.00 31.39
C THR A 836 -1.47 -95.46 30.48
N ARG A 837 -2.09 -96.61 30.79
CA ARG A 837 -3.29 -97.11 30.07
C ARG A 837 -4.42 -97.38 31.06
N PRO A 838 -5.53 -96.60 31.05
CA PRO A 838 -5.77 -95.42 30.21
C PRO A 838 -4.85 -94.23 30.58
N PRO A 839 -4.61 -93.28 29.66
CA PRO A 839 -3.82 -92.07 29.96
C PRO A 839 -4.39 -91.32 31.16
N LYS A 840 -3.52 -91.00 32.10
CA LYS A 840 -3.84 -90.16 33.26
C LYS A 840 -3.67 -88.69 32.88
N VAL A 841 -4.60 -87.84 33.32
CA VAL A 841 -4.47 -86.39 33.15
C VAL A 841 -4.34 -85.77 34.53
N TYR A 842 -3.19 -85.18 34.81
CA TYR A 842 -2.91 -84.43 36.03
C TYR A 842 -3.35 -82.97 35.86
N GLN A 843 -3.94 -82.37 36.88
CA GLN A 843 -4.38 -80.98 36.87
C GLN A 843 -4.00 -80.24 38.15
N GLN A 844 -3.54 -79.01 38.00
CA GLN A 844 -3.43 -78.04 39.08
C GLN A 844 -3.99 -76.69 38.62
N SER A 845 -4.72 -76.00 39.50
CA SER A 845 -5.17 -74.63 39.23
C SER A 845 -4.54 -73.66 40.22
N TYR A 846 -4.29 -72.44 39.76
CA TYR A 846 -3.77 -71.34 40.55
C TYR A 846 -4.68 -70.13 40.35
N GLU A 847 -4.80 -69.30 41.36
CA GLU A 847 -5.20 -67.91 41.15
C GLU A 847 -3.96 -67.04 41.19
N MET A 848 -3.81 -66.19 40.17
CA MET A 848 -2.78 -65.18 40.08
C MET A 848 -3.40 -63.82 40.36
N LEU A 849 -2.86 -63.12 41.35
CA LEU A 849 -2.98 -61.67 41.44
C LEU A 849 -1.80 -61.04 40.70
N TRP A 850 -2.10 -60.13 39.78
CA TRP A 850 -1.14 -59.28 39.10
C TRP A 850 -1.43 -57.81 39.45
N GLN A 851 -0.48 -57.18 40.11
CA GLN A 851 -0.50 -55.75 40.38
C GLN A 851 0.41 -55.04 39.36
N LEU A 852 -0.06 -53.91 38.84
CA LEU A 852 0.70 -53.01 37.99
C LEU A 852 0.68 -51.62 38.59
N LYS A 853 1.84 -51.01 38.77
CA LYS A 853 1.99 -49.62 39.22
C LYS A 853 2.86 -48.86 38.26
N LEU A 854 2.24 -47.92 37.54
CA LEU A 854 2.90 -47.05 36.58
C LEU A 854 3.49 -45.83 37.28
N ASN A 855 4.49 -45.22 36.65
CA ASN A 855 5.01 -43.92 37.07
C ASN A 855 4.51 -42.83 36.10
N PRO A 856 3.55 -41.97 36.51
CA PRO A 856 3.09 -40.88 35.67
C PRO A 856 4.15 -39.81 35.38
N VAL A 857 5.34 -39.85 35.99
CA VAL A 857 6.45 -38.90 35.75
C VAL A 857 7.81 -39.61 35.72
N GLY A 858 7.84 -40.85 35.26
CA GLY A 858 9.08 -41.60 35.08
C GLY A 858 8.91 -42.80 34.16
N ASP A 859 9.97 -43.57 34.01
CA ASP A 859 10.11 -44.72 33.10
C ASP A 859 9.82 -46.07 33.76
N GLU A 860 9.68 -46.11 35.08
CA GLU A 860 9.42 -47.35 35.81
C GLU A 860 7.97 -47.85 35.65
N ILE A 861 7.83 -49.12 35.31
CA ILE A 861 6.59 -49.89 35.31
C ILE A 861 6.78 -51.05 36.30
N LYS A 862 6.24 -50.90 37.51
CA LYS A 862 6.40 -51.88 38.58
C LYS A 862 5.31 -52.92 38.53
N GLN A 863 5.69 -54.17 38.72
CA GLN A 863 4.78 -55.31 38.69
C GLN A 863 4.98 -56.17 39.94
N PHE A 864 3.88 -56.75 40.41
CA PHE A 864 3.93 -57.80 41.42
C PHE A 864 2.98 -58.91 41.01
N VAL A 865 3.42 -60.16 41.18
CA VAL A 865 2.59 -61.34 40.98
C VAL A 865 2.55 -62.17 42.25
N GLN A 866 1.38 -62.75 42.51
CA GLN A 866 1.16 -63.71 43.59
C GLN A 866 0.36 -64.88 43.04
N PHE A 867 0.96 -66.07 43.02
CA PHE A 867 0.35 -67.32 42.57
C PHE A 867 -0.04 -68.17 43.77
N MET A 868 -1.35 -68.39 43.90
CA MET A 868 -1.95 -69.18 44.95
C MET A 868 -2.45 -70.52 44.41
N PRO A 869 -1.90 -71.66 44.84
CA PRO A 869 -2.45 -72.97 44.50
C PRO A 869 -3.90 -73.09 45.00
N LEU A 870 -4.81 -73.46 44.12
CA LEU A 870 -6.20 -73.72 44.47
C LEU A 870 -6.36 -75.21 44.81
N SER A 871 -7.00 -75.49 45.93
CA SER A 871 -7.26 -76.84 46.39
C SER A 871 -8.37 -77.52 45.56
N GLY A 872 -8.03 -78.66 44.95
CA GLY A 872 -8.97 -79.56 44.27
C GLY A 872 -8.65 -79.83 42.78
N SER A 873 -8.62 -81.11 42.39
CA SER A 873 -8.76 -81.52 40.99
C SER A 873 -10.21 -81.91 40.72
N SER A 874 -10.80 -81.43 39.62
CA SER A 874 -12.14 -81.84 39.22
C SER A 874 -12.07 -83.20 38.53
N SER A 875 -12.85 -84.20 38.96
CA SER A 875 -13.00 -85.46 38.22
C SER A 875 -13.35 -85.17 36.75
N PRO A 876 -12.67 -85.79 35.76
CA PRO A 876 -11.81 -86.98 35.85
C PRO A 876 -10.30 -86.71 36.07
N TYR A 877 -9.89 -85.49 36.39
CA TYR A 877 -8.47 -85.12 36.52
C TYR A 877 -7.88 -85.51 37.88
N LEU A 878 -6.63 -85.99 37.86
CA LEU A 878 -5.87 -86.38 39.04
C LEU A 878 -5.03 -85.19 39.58
N PRO A 879 -4.76 -85.11 40.89
CA PRO A 879 -3.75 -84.19 41.42
C PRO A 879 -2.35 -84.62 40.98
N PHE A 880 -1.44 -83.65 40.81
CA PHE A 880 -0.02 -83.95 40.59
C PHE A 880 0.57 -84.69 41.80
N PRO A 881 1.27 -85.82 41.60
CA PRO A 881 1.86 -86.60 42.69
C PRO A 881 3.02 -85.85 43.36
N ALA A 882 3.26 -86.18 44.63
CA ALA A 882 4.27 -85.53 45.46
C ALA A 882 5.70 -85.96 45.07
N GLN A 883 6.50 -85.05 44.50
CA GLN A 883 7.92 -85.19 44.19
C GLN A 883 8.58 -83.83 43.87
N PRO A 884 9.91 -83.67 44.03
CA PRO A 884 10.60 -82.43 43.69
C PRO A 884 10.39 -82.02 42.22
N GLY A 885 9.97 -80.77 42.00
CA GLY A 885 9.79 -80.21 40.66
C GLY A 885 8.63 -80.82 39.86
N ALA A 886 7.60 -81.33 40.54
CA ALA A 886 6.40 -81.87 39.90
C ALA A 886 5.70 -80.83 39.00
N ILE A 887 5.73 -79.57 39.42
CA ILE A 887 5.19 -78.43 38.68
C ILE A 887 6.19 -77.29 38.80
N ASN A 888 6.77 -76.84 37.69
CA ASN A 888 7.55 -75.60 37.66
C ASN A 888 6.92 -74.64 36.65
N LEU A 889 6.79 -73.38 37.06
CA LEU A 889 6.37 -72.27 36.21
C LEU A 889 7.50 -71.26 36.18
N ASP A 890 8.12 -71.07 35.03
CA ASP A 890 9.04 -69.97 34.81
C ASP A 890 8.25 -68.76 34.31
N ILE A 891 8.12 -67.75 35.16
CA ILE A 891 7.21 -66.63 34.97
C ILE A 891 8.01 -65.37 34.69
N THR A 892 7.61 -64.68 33.63
CA THR A 892 8.24 -63.45 33.16
C THR A 892 7.19 -62.37 32.89
N ALA A 893 7.59 -61.12 33.15
CA ALA A 893 6.86 -59.95 32.73
C ALA A 893 7.27 -59.62 31.29
N GLN A 894 6.28 -59.49 30.40
CA GLN A 894 6.50 -59.21 28.99
C GLN A 894 6.04 -57.80 28.63
N CYS A 895 6.86 -57.14 27.81
CA CYS A 895 6.59 -55.92 27.08
C CYS A 895 6.81 -56.22 25.60
N PRO A 896 5.85 -56.89 24.93
CA PRO A 896 5.93 -57.26 23.53
C PRO A 896 6.21 -56.03 22.65
N GLY A 897 7.27 -56.10 21.84
CA GLY A 897 7.69 -55.02 20.94
C GLY A 897 8.89 -54.22 21.46
N THR A 898 9.21 -53.11 20.78
CA THR A 898 10.43 -52.32 21.03
C THR A 898 10.26 -51.22 22.10
N GLY A 899 9.39 -51.45 23.08
CA GLY A 899 8.92 -50.43 24.02
C GLY A 899 9.73 -50.27 25.31
N CYS A 900 10.32 -51.36 25.77
CA CYS A 900 11.02 -51.42 27.05
C CYS A 900 12.54 -51.64 26.85
N THR A 901 13.35 -51.44 27.89
CA THR A 901 14.83 -51.50 27.80
C THR A 901 15.38 -52.91 27.82
N GLU A 902 14.59 -53.87 28.28
CA GLU A 902 15.03 -55.23 28.55
C GLU A 902 15.21 -56.03 27.25
N ALA A 903 16.22 -56.91 27.25
CA ALA A 903 16.52 -57.75 26.09
C ALA A 903 15.29 -58.60 25.73
N ASP A 904 14.91 -58.56 24.45
CA ASP A 904 13.70 -59.20 23.90
C ASP A 904 12.36 -58.77 24.54
N GLY A 905 12.35 -57.70 25.36
CA GLY A 905 11.15 -57.20 26.05
C GLY A 905 10.68 -58.09 27.19
N VAL A 906 11.56 -58.92 27.77
CA VAL A 906 11.22 -59.91 28.80
C VAL A 906 12.01 -59.65 30.08
N THR A 907 11.34 -59.67 31.23
CA THR A 907 11.96 -59.49 32.55
C THR A 907 11.53 -60.59 33.51
N GLY A 908 12.50 -61.24 34.16
CA GLY A 908 12.23 -62.20 35.24
C GLY A 908 11.77 -61.48 36.51
N PHE A 909 11.07 -62.21 37.38
CA PHE A 909 10.68 -61.71 38.69
C PHE A 909 11.74 -62.00 39.76
N ASP A 910 11.95 -61.04 40.65
CA ASP A 910 12.66 -61.25 41.92
C ASP A 910 11.69 -61.93 42.89
N TRP A 911 11.90 -63.22 43.15
CA TRP A 911 11.02 -64.04 43.99
C TRP A 911 11.37 -63.95 45.48
N GLN A 912 10.34 -64.00 46.33
CA GLN A 912 10.50 -63.95 47.78
C GLN A 912 11.40 -65.08 48.32
N ASP A 913 11.38 -66.27 47.72
CA ASP A 913 12.21 -67.42 48.11
C ASP A 913 13.48 -67.56 47.24
N GLY A 914 13.79 -66.56 46.41
CA GLY A 914 15.01 -66.50 45.58
C GLY A 914 15.00 -67.43 44.36
N ARG A 915 13.87 -68.05 44.02
CA ARG A 915 13.75 -69.02 42.92
C ARG A 915 12.41 -68.93 42.18
N SER A 916 12.38 -69.32 40.90
CA SER A 916 11.12 -69.40 40.14
C SER A 916 10.11 -70.38 40.77
N PRO A 917 8.79 -70.15 40.62
CA PRO A 917 7.76 -70.94 41.28
C PRO A 917 7.82 -72.43 40.90
N THR A 918 8.04 -73.25 41.91
CA THR A 918 8.20 -74.71 41.82
C THR A 918 7.43 -75.37 42.94
N TRP A 919 6.50 -76.29 42.65
CA TRP A 919 5.73 -77.02 43.66
C TRP A 919 6.04 -78.51 43.63
N ALA A 920 6.08 -79.13 44.81
CA ALA A 920 6.34 -80.55 44.97
C ALA A 920 5.13 -81.43 44.57
N GLY A 921 4.00 -80.87 44.14
CA GLY A 921 2.79 -81.60 43.75
C GLY A 921 1.54 -80.79 44.12
N SER A 922 0.33 -81.32 43.86
CA SER A 922 -0.92 -80.57 44.10
C SER A 922 -1.28 -80.35 45.58
N LEU A 923 -0.58 -81.01 46.51
CA LEU A 923 -0.76 -80.82 47.95
C LEU A 923 0.20 -79.77 48.53
N ASP A 924 1.17 -79.32 47.75
CA ASP A 924 2.05 -78.21 48.10
C ASP A 924 1.26 -76.91 47.92
N GLY A 925 0.78 -76.36 49.04
CA GLY A 925 -0.03 -75.15 49.10
C GLY A 925 0.80 -73.86 49.22
N ASP A 926 2.11 -73.93 49.03
CA ASP A 926 2.99 -72.79 49.21
C ASP A 926 2.64 -71.67 48.21
N LEU A 927 2.46 -70.47 48.74
CA LEU A 927 2.27 -69.26 47.95
C LEU A 927 3.59 -68.86 47.29
N ALA A 928 3.56 -68.56 45.99
CA ALA A 928 4.70 -67.98 45.29
C ALA A 928 4.42 -66.51 44.96
N GLN A 929 5.37 -65.61 45.28
CA GLN A 929 5.22 -64.20 45.00
C GLN A 929 6.55 -63.53 44.66
N GLY A 930 6.48 -62.55 43.76
CA GLY A 930 7.64 -61.84 43.25
C GLY A 930 7.26 -60.48 42.68
N ASN A 931 8.24 -59.60 42.53
CA ASN A 931 8.08 -58.33 41.82
C ASN A 931 9.11 -58.20 40.70
N ALA A 932 8.77 -57.38 39.72
CA ALA A 932 9.60 -57.03 38.59
C ALA A 932 9.43 -55.55 38.29
N THR A 933 10.45 -54.91 37.74
CA THR A 933 10.35 -53.54 37.22
C THR A 933 10.77 -53.57 35.77
N LEU A 934 9.83 -53.21 34.89
CA LEU A 934 10.14 -52.88 33.50
C LEU A 934 10.50 -51.40 33.40
N GLN A 935 11.40 -51.06 32.48
CA GLN A 935 11.78 -49.69 32.18
C GLN A 935 11.36 -49.34 30.75
N TRP A 936 10.54 -48.31 30.61
CA TRP A 936 10.22 -47.75 29.30
C TRP A 936 11.47 -47.08 28.70
N ASN A 937 11.83 -47.47 27.47
CA ASN A 937 13.07 -47.00 26.83
C ASN A 937 12.97 -45.59 26.21
N GLY A 938 11.86 -44.88 26.44
CA GLY A 938 11.60 -43.58 25.83
C GLY A 938 11.13 -43.66 24.37
N SER A 939 10.87 -44.84 23.81
CA SER A 939 10.35 -44.96 22.44
C SER A 939 8.92 -44.44 22.35
N VAL A 940 8.65 -43.74 21.25
CA VAL A 940 7.36 -43.15 20.87
C VAL A 940 7.09 -43.49 19.39
N ALA A 941 5.88 -43.28 18.88
CA ALA A 941 5.54 -43.60 17.49
C ALA A 941 6.41 -42.83 16.46
N ASN A 942 6.65 -41.55 16.70
CA ASN A 942 7.49 -40.67 15.88
C ASN A 942 8.13 -39.57 16.74
N ALA A 943 9.38 -39.77 17.16
CA ALA A 943 10.08 -38.82 18.04
C ALA A 943 10.34 -37.44 17.42
N SER A 944 10.25 -37.31 16.09
CA SER A 944 10.37 -36.04 15.37
C SER A 944 9.05 -35.32 15.14
N GLY A 945 7.94 -36.01 15.43
CA GLY A 945 6.59 -35.47 15.29
C GLY A 945 6.25 -34.49 16.41
N SER A 946 5.08 -33.87 16.28
CA SER A 946 4.61 -32.83 17.21
C SER A 946 3.21 -33.08 17.76
N LYS A 947 2.56 -34.16 17.29
CA LYS A 947 1.23 -34.57 17.74
C LYS A 947 1.34 -35.47 18.98
N ASP A 948 0.27 -35.53 19.76
CA ASP A 948 0.18 -36.42 20.91
C ASP A 948 0.36 -37.89 20.48
N VAL A 949 -0.19 -38.27 19.33
CA VAL A 949 -0.01 -39.61 18.74
C VAL A 949 1.42 -39.89 18.29
N ASP A 950 2.17 -38.87 17.87
CA ASP A 950 3.59 -39.02 17.49
C ASP A 950 4.46 -39.28 18.74
N LEU A 951 4.16 -38.56 19.82
CA LEU A 951 4.95 -38.52 21.04
C LEU A 951 4.47 -39.50 22.12
N SER A 952 3.60 -40.45 21.75
CA SER A 952 3.15 -41.53 22.63
C SER A 952 3.33 -42.89 21.96
N LYS A 953 3.25 -43.94 22.77
CA LYS A 953 3.27 -45.33 22.33
C LYS A 953 2.50 -46.20 23.31
N GLU A 954 1.70 -47.10 22.78
CA GLU A 954 1.06 -48.17 23.55
C GLU A 954 2.03 -49.33 23.75
N LEU A 955 2.07 -49.83 24.98
CA LEU A 955 2.90 -50.91 25.49
C LEU A 955 1.96 -51.98 26.05
N PRO A 956 1.57 -52.98 25.25
CA PRO A 956 0.62 -54.00 25.68
C PRO A 956 1.29 -55.00 26.63
N LEU A 957 1.14 -54.87 27.95
CA LEU A 957 1.86 -55.72 28.91
C LEU A 957 1.14 -57.06 29.14
N ASN A 958 1.88 -58.15 29.37
CA ASN A 958 1.31 -59.43 29.78
C ASN A 958 2.26 -60.20 30.73
N ILE A 959 1.70 -61.19 31.43
CA ILE A 959 2.47 -62.19 32.17
C ILE A 959 2.53 -63.47 31.35
N HIS A 960 3.75 -63.95 31.14
CA HIS A 960 4.05 -65.20 30.44
C HIS A 960 4.57 -66.23 31.43
N ALA A 961 4.04 -67.45 31.39
CA ALA A 961 4.50 -68.55 32.23
C ALA A 961 4.79 -69.80 31.41
N TYR A 962 6.05 -70.23 31.40
CA TYR A 962 6.51 -71.47 30.78
C TYR A 962 6.42 -72.62 31.78
N PHE A 963 5.78 -73.73 31.41
CA PHE A 963 5.61 -74.87 32.29
C PHE A 963 6.64 -75.98 32.05
N THR A 964 7.20 -76.53 33.11
CA THR A 964 7.95 -77.80 33.05
C THR A 964 7.53 -78.74 34.17
N THR A 965 7.82 -80.02 33.99
CA THR A 965 7.56 -81.06 34.99
C THR A 965 8.69 -82.08 35.03
N HIS A 966 9.01 -82.58 36.22
CA HIS A 966 9.91 -83.72 36.42
C HIS A 966 9.15 -85.04 36.66
N LEU A 967 7.88 -85.12 36.24
CA LEU A 967 7.09 -86.35 36.30
C LEU A 967 7.78 -87.51 35.55
N PRO A 968 8.11 -88.63 36.22
CA PRO A 968 8.73 -89.78 35.57
C PRO A 968 7.85 -90.31 34.43
N GLY A 969 8.41 -90.44 33.23
CA GLY A 969 7.70 -90.96 32.05
C GLY A 969 6.85 -89.93 31.29
N VAL A 970 6.78 -88.68 31.75
CA VAL A 970 6.06 -87.59 31.07
C VAL A 970 7.05 -86.67 30.37
N THR A 971 7.07 -86.70 29.03
CA THR A 971 7.83 -85.75 28.21
C THR A 971 6.89 -84.69 27.67
N ILE A 972 7.24 -83.42 27.89
CA ILE A 972 6.56 -82.27 27.29
C ILE A 972 7.46 -81.73 26.16
N PRO A 973 6.92 -81.42 24.97
CA PRO A 973 7.68 -80.81 23.87
C PRO A 973 8.24 -79.43 24.24
N THR A 974 8.99 -78.83 23.32
CA THR A 974 9.50 -77.46 23.46
C THR A 974 8.35 -76.45 23.47
N ASP A 975 8.24 -75.67 24.55
CA ASP A 975 7.43 -74.45 24.72
C ASP A 975 5.96 -74.48 25.22
N PRO A 976 5.59 -75.30 26.23
CA PRO A 976 4.26 -75.25 26.85
C PRO A 976 4.10 -74.00 27.75
N HIS A 977 3.67 -72.88 27.17
CA HIS A 977 3.43 -71.64 27.92
C HIS A 977 1.95 -71.26 28.04
N GLY A 978 1.68 -70.32 28.95
CA GLY A 978 0.43 -69.58 29.02
C GLY A 978 0.70 -68.08 29.11
N ASP A 979 -0.18 -67.28 28.52
CA ASP A 979 -0.13 -65.82 28.57
C ASP A 979 -1.43 -65.26 29.15
N THR A 980 -1.31 -64.24 30.00
CA THR A 980 -2.47 -63.37 30.23
C THR A 980 -2.85 -62.65 28.94
N PRO A 981 -4.11 -62.21 28.81
CA PRO A 981 -4.41 -61.08 27.94
C PRO A 981 -3.50 -59.88 28.23
N THR A 982 -3.30 -59.07 27.20
CA THR A 982 -2.54 -57.84 27.34
C THR A 982 -3.36 -56.80 28.10
N PHE A 983 -2.67 -55.99 28.90
CA PHE A 983 -3.22 -54.82 29.56
C PHE A 983 -2.46 -53.59 29.06
N ASP A 984 -3.18 -52.70 28.38
CA ASP A 984 -2.55 -51.64 27.59
C ASP A 984 -2.07 -50.49 28.48
N VAL A 985 -0.78 -50.16 28.33
CA VAL A 985 -0.14 -49.01 28.99
C VAL A 985 0.24 -48.01 27.92
N ARG A 986 -0.04 -46.73 28.10
CA ARG A 986 0.48 -45.68 27.22
C ARG A 986 1.59 -44.93 27.93
N CYS A 987 2.76 -44.89 27.31
CA CYS A 987 3.86 -44.02 27.71
C CYS A 987 4.05 -42.89 26.70
N ASP A 988 4.38 -41.69 27.18
CA ASP A 988 4.48 -40.50 26.34
C ASP A 988 5.60 -39.54 26.77
N LYS A 989 6.09 -38.78 25.78
CA LYS A 989 7.03 -37.68 25.94
C LYS A 989 6.36 -36.30 25.79
N VAL A 990 5.05 -36.23 25.91
CA VAL A 990 4.32 -34.98 25.69
C VAL A 990 4.65 -34.02 26.83
N ALA A 991 5.16 -32.84 26.46
CA ALA A 991 5.59 -31.84 27.40
C ALA A 991 4.38 -31.15 28.05
N PHE A 992 4.10 -31.52 29.29
CA PHE A 992 3.21 -30.77 30.18
C PHE A 992 4.06 -29.90 31.11
N THR A 993 3.61 -28.69 31.43
CA THR A 993 4.36 -27.73 32.25
C THR A 993 4.88 -28.38 33.55
N GLY A 994 6.20 -28.56 33.63
CA GLY A 994 6.87 -29.10 34.82
C GLY A 994 6.71 -30.60 35.08
N LYS A 995 6.16 -31.38 34.14
CA LYS A 995 6.02 -32.86 34.28
C LYS A 995 6.99 -33.59 33.33
N ALA A 996 7.72 -34.56 33.87
CA ALA A 996 8.57 -35.44 33.09
C ALA A 996 7.73 -36.42 32.23
N PRO A 997 8.31 -37.04 31.18
CA PRO A 997 7.71 -38.19 30.50
C PRO A 997 7.22 -39.27 31.47
N GLY A 998 6.20 -40.05 31.09
CA GLY A 998 5.63 -41.04 31.99
C GLY A 998 4.59 -41.94 31.33
N CYS A 999 4.04 -42.86 32.14
CA CYS A 999 3.12 -43.89 31.69
C CYS A 999 1.79 -43.87 32.46
N VAL A 1000 0.68 -44.15 31.78
CA VAL A 1000 -0.67 -44.25 32.35
C VAL A 1000 -1.49 -45.35 31.66
N PHE A 1001 -2.59 -45.78 32.28
CA PHE A 1001 -3.60 -46.63 31.67
C PHE A 1001 -4.57 -45.77 30.85
N PRO A 1002 -4.52 -45.81 29.50
CA PRO A 1002 -5.29 -44.91 28.64
C PRO A 1002 -6.80 -45.12 28.77
N ASP A 1003 -7.24 -46.35 29.05
CA ASP A 1003 -8.66 -46.74 29.14
C ASP A 1003 -9.35 -46.27 30.42
N TYR A 1004 -8.60 -45.79 31.42
CA TYR A 1004 -9.20 -45.25 32.63
C TYR A 1004 -9.85 -43.88 32.34
N VAL A 1005 -11.07 -43.66 32.86
CA VAL A 1005 -11.85 -42.44 32.63
C VAL A 1005 -11.84 -41.52 33.87
N PRO A 1006 -10.86 -40.62 34.03
CA PRO A 1006 -10.80 -39.72 35.17
C PRO A 1006 -11.99 -38.74 35.23
N GLY A 1007 -12.37 -38.35 36.44
CA GLY A 1007 -13.47 -37.40 36.67
C GLY A 1007 -12.97 -36.02 37.04
N PHE A 1008 -13.26 -35.03 36.20
CA PHE A 1008 -13.05 -33.61 36.51
C PHE A 1008 -14.17 -33.11 37.42
N ALA A 1009 -13.83 -32.70 38.63
CA ALA A 1009 -14.78 -32.17 39.59
C ALA A 1009 -14.89 -30.66 39.45
N LEU A 1010 -16.05 -30.18 38.98
CA LEU A 1010 -16.31 -28.75 38.87
C LEU A 1010 -16.62 -28.20 40.27
N ASN A 1011 -15.97 -27.10 40.66
CA ASN A 1011 -16.14 -26.51 41.98
C ASN A 1011 -17.50 -25.80 42.08
N SER A 1012 -18.55 -26.56 42.40
CA SER A 1012 -19.95 -26.13 42.45
C SER A 1012 -20.24 -25.09 43.53
N LYS A 1013 -19.40 -24.98 44.56
CA LYS A 1013 -19.48 -23.93 45.59
C LYS A 1013 -18.94 -22.59 45.08
N LYS A 1014 -17.80 -22.64 44.38
CA LYS A 1014 -17.17 -21.45 43.80
C LYS A 1014 -17.82 -20.99 42.50
N PHE A 1015 -18.31 -21.92 41.69
CA PHE A 1015 -18.89 -21.69 40.37
C PHE A 1015 -20.27 -22.35 40.20
N PRO A 1016 -21.26 -22.01 41.05
CA PRO A 1016 -22.56 -22.68 41.05
C PRO A 1016 -23.30 -22.57 39.71
N ALA A 1017 -23.16 -21.43 39.01
CA ALA A 1017 -23.77 -21.20 37.71
C ALA A 1017 -23.24 -22.13 36.61
N ALA A 1018 -21.92 -22.30 36.50
CA ALA A 1018 -21.32 -23.24 35.55
C ALA A 1018 -21.70 -24.70 35.89
N ALA A 1019 -21.74 -25.04 37.18
CA ALA A 1019 -22.15 -26.37 37.65
C ALA A 1019 -23.62 -26.68 37.28
N ALA A 1020 -24.53 -25.74 37.52
CA ALA A 1020 -25.94 -25.88 37.20
C ALA A 1020 -26.18 -25.99 35.68
N HIS A 1021 -25.49 -25.18 34.88
CA HIS A 1021 -25.56 -25.25 33.43
C HIS A 1021 -25.04 -26.60 32.90
N ALA A 1022 -23.85 -27.03 33.32
CA ALA A 1022 -23.31 -28.33 32.92
C ALA A 1022 -24.23 -29.49 33.33
N TRP A 1023 -24.70 -29.53 34.57
CA TRP A 1023 -25.62 -30.57 35.06
C TRP A 1023 -26.94 -30.62 34.28
N LEU A 1024 -27.53 -29.46 33.97
CA LEU A 1024 -28.77 -29.39 33.20
C LEU A 1024 -28.59 -30.08 31.85
N ILE A 1025 -27.52 -29.74 31.13
CA ILE A 1025 -27.28 -30.28 29.79
C ILE A 1025 -26.90 -31.77 29.85
N GLN A 1026 -26.08 -32.18 30.82
CA GLN A 1026 -25.71 -33.58 31.06
C GLN A 1026 -26.91 -34.50 31.27
N ASN A 1027 -27.96 -34.01 31.93
CA ASN A 1027 -29.08 -34.85 32.36
C ASN A 1027 -30.35 -34.66 31.51
N LYS A 1028 -30.48 -33.56 30.76
CA LYS A 1028 -31.65 -33.29 29.90
C LYS A 1028 -31.47 -33.67 28.44
N LEU A 1029 -30.27 -33.51 27.89
CA LEU A 1029 -30.02 -33.84 26.48
C LEU A 1029 -29.74 -35.33 26.32
N ALA A 1030 -30.24 -35.92 25.23
CA ALA A 1030 -30.16 -37.37 24.97
C ALA A 1030 -28.72 -37.94 24.93
N GLY A 1031 -27.72 -37.10 24.65
CA GLY A 1031 -26.32 -37.52 24.56
C GLY A 1031 -25.67 -37.90 25.89
N ASN A 1032 -26.24 -37.48 27.04
CA ASN A 1032 -25.66 -37.66 28.39
C ASN A 1032 -24.15 -37.31 28.48
N TYR A 1033 -23.69 -36.39 27.63
CA TYR A 1033 -22.27 -36.14 27.39
C TYR A 1033 -21.53 -35.74 28.67
N GLY A 1034 -20.53 -36.52 29.07
CA GLY A 1034 -19.69 -36.26 30.25
C GLY A 1034 -20.37 -36.47 31.60
N ARG A 1035 -21.54 -37.10 31.64
CA ARG A 1035 -22.33 -37.28 32.87
C ARG A 1035 -21.66 -38.21 33.88
N ASP A 1036 -21.10 -39.30 33.37
CA ASP A 1036 -20.49 -40.37 34.14
C ASP A 1036 -19.46 -41.08 33.25
N PRO A 1037 -18.64 -41.99 33.79
CA PRO A 1037 -17.60 -42.58 32.97
C PRO A 1037 -18.06 -43.69 31.99
N LEU A 1038 -19.37 -43.97 31.89
CA LEU A 1038 -19.97 -44.69 30.75
C LEU A 1038 -20.35 -43.78 29.59
N HIS A 1039 -20.55 -42.49 29.88
CA HIS A 1039 -20.86 -41.47 28.90
C HIS A 1039 -19.77 -40.39 28.90
N PRO A 1040 -18.49 -40.73 28.64
CA PRO A 1040 -17.40 -39.76 28.75
C PRO A 1040 -17.43 -38.69 27.65
N LEU A 1041 -16.73 -37.60 27.92
CA LEU A 1041 -16.20 -36.66 26.95
C LEU A 1041 -14.83 -37.16 26.49
N MET A 1042 -14.49 -36.95 25.21
CA MET A 1042 -13.14 -37.19 24.71
C MET A 1042 -12.38 -35.87 24.70
N TYR A 1043 -11.21 -35.84 25.30
CA TYR A 1043 -10.37 -34.64 25.38
C TYR A 1043 -9.87 -34.21 23.99
N LEU A 1044 -10.05 -32.92 23.69
CA LEU A 1044 -9.55 -32.28 22.47
C LEU A 1044 -8.45 -31.28 22.87
N PRO A 1045 -7.16 -31.60 22.70
CA PRO A 1045 -6.10 -30.62 22.88
C PRO A 1045 -6.10 -29.63 21.70
N LYS A 1046 -5.25 -28.60 21.79
CA LYS A 1046 -5.03 -27.62 20.71
C LYS A 1046 -4.74 -28.31 19.37
N ALA A 1047 -5.12 -27.68 18.26
CA ALA A 1047 -4.93 -28.18 16.90
C ALA A 1047 -3.47 -28.60 16.58
N SER A 1048 -2.48 -27.96 17.22
CA SER A 1048 -1.08 -28.32 17.08
C SER A 1048 -0.76 -29.72 17.62
N ARG A 1049 -1.53 -30.24 18.58
CA ARG A 1049 -1.31 -31.51 19.28
C ARG A 1049 -2.25 -32.64 18.85
N ASN A 1050 -3.46 -32.33 18.41
CA ASN A 1050 -4.41 -33.36 17.99
C ASN A 1050 -4.17 -33.89 16.58
N SER A 1051 -4.77 -35.05 16.33
CA SER A 1051 -4.82 -35.69 15.01
C SER A 1051 -5.67 -34.86 14.05
N ALA A 1052 -5.20 -34.69 12.81
CA ALA A 1052 -5.97 -33.97 11.81
C ALA A 1052 -7.19 -34.78 11.35
N GLY A 1053 -8.34 -34.13 11.21
CA GLY A 1053 -9.51 -34.71 10.54
C GLY A 1053 -9.35 -34.75 9.02
N GLN A 1054 -10.47 -34.89 8.31
CA GLN A 1054 -10.45 -35.07 6.84
C GLN A 1054 -9.83 -33.88 6.08
N THR A 1055 -9.81 -32.68 6.66
CA THR A 1055 -9.25 -31.47 6.02
C THR A 1055 -7.73 -31.33 6.18
N GLY A 1056 -7.11 -32.14 7.05
CA GLY A 1056 -5.65 -32.12 7.26
C GLY A 1056 -5.10 -30.93 8.06
N ALA A 1057 -5.94 -29.95 8.44
CA ALA A 1057 -5.48 -28.70 9.07
C ALA A 1057 -5.42 -28.74 10.61
N GLY A 1058 -6.01 -29.75 11.25
CA GLY A 1058 -6.25 -29.78 12.70
C GLY A 1058 -7.43 -28.89 13.12
N TRP A 1059 -8.10 -29.28 14.20
CA TRP A 1059 -9.30 -28.59 14.68
C TRP A 1059 -9.25 -28.41 16.20
N GLY A 1060 -9.14 -27.17 16.67
CA GLY A 1060 -8.95 -26.87 18.09
C GLY A 1060 -10.20 -26.41 18.83
N GLU A 1061 -10.04 -26.29 20.15
CA GLU A 1061 -11.06 -25.81 21.09
C GLU A 1061 -11.55 -24.38 20.78
N SER A 1062 -10.72 -23.54 20.14
CA SER A 1062 -11.10 -22.15 19.85
C SER A 1062 -12.11 -22.09 18.70
N LYS A 1063 -12.00 -23.00 17.72
CA LYS A 1063 -12.98 -23.14 16.63
C LYS A 1063 -14.33 -23.61 17.14
N ASN A 1064 -14.36 -24.58 18.05
CA ASN A 1064 -15.60 -25.04 18.68
C ASN A 1064 -16.33 -23.87 19.34
N ARG A 1065 -15.60 -23.11 20.17
CA ARG A 1065 -16.14 -21.92 20.84
C ARG A 1065 -16.57 -20.83 19.85
N TYR A 1066 -15.80 -20.61 18.80
CA TYR A 1066 -16.15 -19.66 17.73
C TYR A 1066 -17.47 -20.01 17.05
N ARG A 1067 -17.71 -21.29 16.76
CA ARG A 1067 -18.94 -21.74 16.10
C ARG A 1067 -20.18 -21.67 17.01
N ILE A 1068 -20.03 -21.77 18.33
CA ILE A 1068 -21.18 -21.74 19.25
C ILE A 1068 -21.47 -20.33 19.82
N CYS A 1069 -20.42 -19.53 20.05
CA CYS A 1069 -20.54 -18.32 20.84
C CYS A 1069 -20.39 -17.00 20.06
N TYR A 1070 -19.70 -17.00 18.91
CA TYR A 1070 -19.27 -15.76 18.25
C TYR A 1070 -19.68 -15.70 16.76
N GLY A 1071 -19.65 -14.49 16.20
CA GLY A 1071 -20.02 -14.20 14.81
C GLY A 1071 -21.50 -13.86 14.62
N PRO A 1072 -21.97 -13.75 13.36
CA PRO A 1072 -23.38 -13.58 13.01
C PRO A 1072 -24.23 -14.64 13.69
N ASN A 1073 -25.40 -14.31 14.24
CA ASN A 1073 -26.22 -15.23 15.04
C ASN A 1073 -25.54 -15.81 16.31
N GLY A 1074 -24.36 -15.31 16.68
CA GLY A 1074 -23.65 -15.64 17.91
C GLY A 1074 -24.43 -15.26 19.16
N MET A 1075 -23.85 -15.48 20.33
CA MET A 1075 -24.55 -15.26 21.59
C MET A 1075 -24.75 -13.77 21.86
N VAL A 1076 -25.99 -13.30 21.85
CA VAL A 1076 -26.36 -11.98 22.37
C VAL A 1076 -26.49 -12.11 23.89
N TYR A 1077 -25.57 -11.51 24.65
CA TYR A 1077 -25.61 -11.60 26.11
C TYR A 1077 -26.87 -10.96 26.68
N HIS A 1078 -27.49 -11.65 27.63
CA HIS A 1078 -28.72 -11.16 28.26
C HIS A 1078 -28.41 -9.94 29.13
N LYS A 1079 -29.21 -8.87 29.00
CA LYS A 1079 -28.98 -7.62 29.74
C LYS A 1079 -28.93 -7.81 31.26
N ASP A 1080 -29.76 -8.72 31.78
CA ASP A 1080 -29.87 -9.02 33.21
C ASP A 1080 -28.86 -10.09 33.70
N THR A 1081 -27.90 -10.52 32.88
CA THR A 1081 -26.83 -11.43 33.34
C THR A 1081 -26.03 -10.77 34.48
N GLY A 1082 -25.96 -11.46 35.62
CA GLY A 1082 -25.27 -10.99 36.81
C GLY A 1082 -23.75 -11.10 36.66
N ALA A 1083 -23.04 -10.07 37.12
CA ALA A 1083 -21.58 -10.06 37.24
C ALA A 1083 -21.11 -10.61 38.59
N VAL A 1084 -19.92 -11.20 38.60
CA VAL A 1084 -19.21 -11.74 39.77
C VAL A 1084 -17.77 -11.18 39.78
N PRO A 1085 -17.58 -9.86 39.90
CA PRO A 1085 -16.25 -9.22 39.87
C PRO A 1085 -15.33 -9.64 41.00
N GLU A 1086 -15.88 -10.11 42.14
CA GLU A 1086 -15.14 -10.59 43.31
C GLU A 1086 -14.25 -11.81 43.04
N LEU A 1087 -14.50 -12.55 41.94
CA LEU A 1087 -13.64 -13.64 41.48
C LEU A 1087 -12.37 -13.15 40.74
N SER A 1088 -12.24 -11.86 40.46
CA SER A 1088 -11.09 -11.25 39.78
C SER A 1088 -10.30 -10.37 40.73
N SER A 1089 -8.96 -10.51 40.72
CA SER A 1089 -8.08 -9.62 41.49
C SER A 1089 -8.13 -8.15 41.05
N LYS A 1090 -8.62 -7.89 39.83
CA LYS A 1090 -8.84 -6.54 39.28
C LYS A 1090 -10.25 -6.01 39.57
N ASN A 1091 -11.10 -6.79 40.24
CA ASN A 1091 -12.51 -6.48 40.47
C ASN A 1091 -13.26 -6.09 39.19
N SER A 1092 -12.93 -6.76 38.08
CA SER A 1092 -13.54 -6.57 36.77
C SER A 1092 -14.22 -7.85 36.32
N ASP A 1093 -15.34 -7.71 35.60
CA ASP A 1093 -16.06 -8.82 35.01
C ASP A 1093 -16.83 -8.34 33.77
N LYS A 1094 -17.13 -9.26 32.86
CA LYS A 1094 -17.93 -9.01 31.67
C LYS A 1094 -18.87 -10.18 31.42
N LYS A 1095 -19.89 -9.99 30.59
CA LYS A 1095 -20.78 -11.08 30.16
C LYS A 1095 -20.00 -12.00 29.21
N SER A 1096 -20.31 -13.28 29.24
CA SER A 1096 -19.64 -14.31 28.42
C SER A 1096 -20.60 -15.40 27.99
N CYS A 1097 -20.17 -16.17 26.98
CA CYS A 1097 -20.85 -17.37 26.51
C CYS A 1097 -20.13 -18.59 27.10
N ASP A 1098 -20.85 -19.30 27.97
CA ASP A 1098 -20.46 -20.61 28.48
C ASP A 1098 -21.16 -21.71 27.69
N GLU A 1099 -20.46 -22.78 27.33
CA GLU A 1099 -20.99 -23.85 26.48
C GLU A 1099 -20.78 -25.23 27.11
N TYR A 1100 -21.77 -26.10 26.92
CA TYR A 1100 -21.68 -27.51 27.29
C TYR A 1100 -22.32 -28.41 26.19
N PRO A 1101 -21.67 -29.50 25.75
CA PRO A 1101 -20.33 -29.96 26.13
C PRO A 1101 -19.23 -28.94 25.83
N PHE A 1102 -18.18 -28.92 26.66
CA PHE A 1102 -17.14 -27.90 26.61
C PHE A 1102 -16.46 -27.80 25.24
N ASN A 1103 -15.85 -26.65 24.94
CA ASN A 1103 -15.16 -26.44 23.67
C ASN A 1103 -13.96 -27.39 23.45
N ALA A 1104 -13.29 -27.79 24.53
CA ALA A 1104 -12.15 -28.70 24.52
C ALA A 1104 -12.54 -30.20 24.52
N THR A 1105 -13.62 -30.56 23.83
CA THR A 1105 -14.01 -31.96 23.62
C THR A 1105 -14.55 -32.23 22.22
N TYR A 1106 -14.35 -33.46 21.72
CA TYR A 1106 -14.95 -33.94 20.48
C TYR A 1106 -16.49 -34.01 20.52
N GLN A 1107 -17.09 -34.02 21.72
CA GLN A 1107 -18.54 -33.98 21.91
C GLN A 1107 -19.11 -32.55 21.85
N SER A 1108 -18.25 -31.51 21.74
CA SER A 1108 -18.73 -30.15 21.48
C SER A 1108 -19.58 -30.15 20.22
N ALA A 1109 -20.74 -29.49 20.28
CA ALA A 1109 -21.56 -29.34 19.07
C ALA A 1109 -20.86 -28.45 18.02
N GLY A 1110 -19.86 -27.66 18.43
CA GLY A 1110 -19.00 -26.90 17.53
C GLY A 1110 -18.06 -27.78 16.70
N MET A 1111 -17.90 -29.06 17.02
CA MET A 1111 -17.00 -29.98 16.34
C MET A 1111 -17.71 -30.64 15.14
N PRO A 1112 -17.29 -30.38 13.88
CA PRO A 1112 -17.88 -31.03 12.71
C PRO A 1112 -17.59 -32.53 12.67
N ALA A 1113 -18.53 -33.32 12.14
CA ALA A 1113 -18.35 -34.75 11.96
C ALA A 1113 -17.15 -35.10 11.06
N VAL A 1114 -16.88 -34.29 10.01
CA VAL A 1114 -15.73 -34.46 9.10
C VAL A 1114 -14.37 -34.27 9.78
N GLU A 1115 -14.36 -33.60 10.94
CA GLU A 1115 -13.16 -33.40 11.76
C GLU A 1115 -13.09 -34.40 12.92
N GLY A 1116 -13.97 -35.42 12.93
CA GLY A 1116 -14.01 -36.44 13.95
C GLY A 1116 -14.91 -36.11 15.15
N GLY A 1117 -15.80 -35.11 15.03
CA GLY A 1117 -16.77 -34.77 16.06
C GLY A 1117 -17.73 -35.92 16.41
N LEU A 1118 -18.03 -36.04 17.71
CA LEU A 1118 -18.81 -37.11 18.31
C LEU A 1118 -20.21 -36.66 18.77
N ASN A 1119 -20.53 -35.38 18.60
CA ASN A 1119 -21.88 -34.89 18.83
C ASN A 1119 -22.81 -35.36 17.69
N SER A 1120 -23.97 -35.93 18.03
CA SER A 1120 -24.93 -36.45 17.04
C SER A 1120 -25.65 -35.36 16.24
N LYS A 1121 -25.58 -34.10 16.72
CA LYS A 1121 -26.22 -32.93 16.11
C LYS A 1121 -25.27 -31.71 16.18
N PRO A 1122 -24.16 -31.68 15.43
CA PRO A 1122 -23.28 -30.51 15.46
C PRO A 1122 -24.01 -29.24 14.99
N VAL A 1123 -23.63 -28.08 15.52
CA VAL A 1123 -24.18 -26.78 15.10
C VAL A 1123 -23.74 -26.45 13.67
N THR A 1124 -24.53 -25.62 13.00
CA THR A 1124 -24.22 -25.12 11.66
C THR A 1124 -23.50 -23.77 11.73
N ASP A 1125 -22.72 -23.44 10.69
CA ASP A 1125 -22.04 -22.14 10.60
C ASP A 1125 -23.01 -20.97 10.44
N ALA A 1126 -24.25 -21.23 10.04
CA ALA A 1126 -25.32 -20.25 9.94
C ALA A 1126 -26.08 -20.07 11.27
N GLY A 1127 -26.35 -21.17 11.98
CA GLY A 1127 -27.10 -21.16 13.24
C GLY A 1127 -26.27 -20.73 14.44
N ARG A 1128 -24.96 -20.96 14.41
CA ARG A 1128 -23.98 -20.36 15.34
C ARG A 1128 -24.32 -20.56 16.82
N GLY A 1129 -24.84 -21.74 17.17
CA GLY A 1129 -25.23 -22.09 18.53
C GLY A 1129 -26.66 -21.68 18.90
N ALA A 1130 -27.44 -21.07 17.99
CA ALA A 1130 -28.88 -20.90 18.16
C ALA A 1130 -29.61 -22.25 18.29
N GLU A 1131 -28.99 -23.34 17.84
CA GLU A 1131 -29.45 -24.72 17.99
C GLU A 1131 -29.24 -25.29 19.41
N CYS A 1132 -28.53 -24.57 20.29
CA CYS A 1132 -28.34 -24.97 21.69
C CYS A 1132 -29.53 -24.52 22.57
N VAL A 1133 -29.70 -25.18 23.72
CA VAL A 1133 -30.50 -24.66 24.84
C VAL A 1133 -29.94 -23.31 25.26
N GLN A 1134 -30.78 -22.27 25.24
CA GLN A 1134 -30.41 -20.91 25.59
C GLN A 1134 -30.73 -20.64 27.05
N THR A 1135 -29.71 -20.36 27.87
CA THR A 1135 -29.90 -19.98 29.28
C THR A 1135 -29.18 -18.68 29.62
N TYR A 1136 -29.53 -18.09 30.75
CA TYR A 1136 -28.79 -16.96 31.32
C TYR A 1136 -28.86 -17.00 32.84
N VAL A 1137 -27.89 -16.31 33.46
CA VAL A 1137 -27.70 -16.32 34.90
C VAL A 1137 -27.86 -14.91 35.47
N PRO A 1138 -29.06 -14.53 35.96
CA PRO A 1138 -29.22 -13.25 36.65
C PRO A 1138 -28.91 -13.34 38.15
N LYS A 1139 -28.51 -12.18 38.69
CA LYS A 1139 -28.58 -11.88 40.12
C LYS A 1139 -29.81 -11.02 40.36
N LEU A 1140 -30.80 -11.56 41.05
CA LEU A 1140 -32.04 -10.85 41.35
C LEU A 1140 -31.79 -9.72 42.35
N ALA A 1141 -32.74 -8.79 42.47
CA ALA A 1141 -32.64 -7.63 43.36
C ALA A 1141 -32.53 -8.00 44.84
N ASP A 1142 -33.03 -9.17 45.24
CA ASP A 1142 -32.89 -9.73 46.59
C ASP A 1142 -31.54 -10.43 46.83
N GLY A 1143 -30.65 -10.45 45.83
CA GLY A 1143 -29.35 -11.12 45.87
C GLY A 1143 -29.37 -12.59 45.45
N THR A 1144 -30.54 -13.16 45.15
CA THR A 1144 -30.69 -14.56 44.74
C THR A 1144 -30.12 -14.79 43.34
N TRP A 1145 -29.35 -15.87 43.16
CA TRP A 1145 -28.86 -16.29 41.86
C TRP A 1145 -29.79 -17.34 41.24
N LYS A 1146 -30.01 -17.21 39.93
CA LYS A 1146 -30.88 -18.11 39.16
C LYS A 1146 -30.19 -18.59 37.89
N LEU A 1147 -30.51 -19.80 37.46
CA LEU A 1147 -30.33 -20.21 36.06
C LEU A 1147 -31.72 -20.28 35.44
N TYR A 1148 -31.93 -19.46 34.41
CA TYR A 1148 -33.17 -19.41 33.66
C TYR A 1148 -32.93 -19.80 32.21
N ASP A 1149 -33.92 -20.43 31.57
CA ASP A 1149 -33.97 -20.46 30.12
C ASP A 1149 -34.34 -19.07 29.59
N ASP A 1150 -33.71 -18.68 28.48
CA ASP A 1150 -33.79 -17.32 27.98
C ASP A 1150 -35.07 -17.10 27.15
N ARG A 1151 -35.95 -16.24 27.66
CA ARG A 1151 -37.28 -15.99 27.07
C ARG A 1151 -37.26 -15.14 25.80
N ARG A 1152 -36.09 -14.62 25.42
CA ARG A 1152 -35.90 -14.02 24.08
C ARG A 1152 -36.01 -15.07 22.98
N TYR A 1153 -35.78 -16.34 23.33
CA TYR A 1153 -35.82 -17.49 22.42
C TYR A 1153 -36.99 -18.43 22.74
N ALA A 1154 -37.22 -19.38 21.84
CA ALA A 1154 -38.18 -20.46 22.04
C ALA A 1154 -37.85 -21.27 23.31
N ALA A 1155 -38.88 -21.81 23.97
CA ALA A 1155 -38.70 -22.64 25.15
C ALA A 1155 -37.96 -23.95 24.78
N PRO A 1156 -37.09 -24.47 25.67
CA PRO A 1156 -36.36 -25.71 25.40
C PRO A 1156 -37.27 -26.89 25.07
N THR A 1157 -36.90 -27.65 24.04
CA THR A 1157 -37.57 -28.89 23.61
C THR A 1157 -36.85 -30.13 24.12
N TRP A 1158 -35.65 -29.98 24.68
CA TRP A 1158 -34.74 -31.04 25.11
C TRP A 1158 -34.21 -31.91 23.95
N SER A 1159 -34.38 -31.43 22.70
CA SER A 1159 -33.84 -32.06 21.49
C SER A 1159 -32.67 -31.29 20.88
N GLU A 1160 -32.26 -30.19 21.51
CA GLU A 1160 -31.16 -29.31 21.14
C GLU A 1160 -29.81 -30.04 21.14
N SER A 1161 -28.85 -29.44 20.44
CA SER A 1161 -27.51 -30.01 20.21
C SER A 1161 -26.56 -29.92 21.41
N CYS A 1162 -26.75 -28.89 22.23
CA CYS A 1162 -25.83 -28.37 23.23
C CYS A 1162 -26.60 -27.43 24.18
N GLY A 1163 -25.94 -26.90 25.20
CA GLY A 1163 -26.41 -25.73 25.92
C GLY A 1163 -25.40 -24.59 25.83
N ARG A 1164 -25.90 -23.36 25.67
CA ARG A 1164 -25.09 -22.14 25.81
C ARG A 1164 -25.75 -21.16 26.77
N SER A 1165 -24.94 -20.53 27.62
CA SER A 1165 -25.43 -19.66 28.69
C SER A 1165 -24.78 -18.29 28.68
N SER A 1166 -25.59 -17.24 28.91
CA SER A 1166 -25.11 -15.88 29.19
C SER A 1166 -24.83 -15.75 30.69
N MET A 1167 -23.55 -15.79 31.07
CA MET A 1167 -23.09 -15.72 32.47
C MET A 1167 -21.81 -14.90 32.64
N SER A 1168 -21.42 -14.65 33.90
CA SER A 1168 -20.16 -14.01 34.28
C SER A 1168 -18.95 -14.65 33.58
N ASN A 1169 -18.08 -13.82 33.01
CA ASN A 1169 -16.83 -14.24 32.39
C ASN A 1169 -15.89 -14.85 33.44
N ASN A 1170 -15.84 -14.28 34.63
CA ASN A 1170 -15.03 -14.84 35.71
C ASN A 1170 -15.48 -16.26 36.06
N VAL A 1171 -16.79 -16.50 36.15
CA VAL A 1171 -17.33 -17.84 36.40
C VAL A 1171 -16.98 -18.80 35.26
N ASN A 1172 -17.32 -18.45 34.02
CA ASN A 1172 -17.09 -19.27 32.82
C ASN A 1172 -15.61 -19.68 32.68
N THR A 1173 -14.71 -18.70 32.69
CA THR A 1173 -13.28 -18.94 32.44
C THR A 1173 -12.57 -19.67 33.58
N GLN A 1174 -12.96 -19.41 34.83
CA GLN A 1174 -12.28 -20.00 35.98
C GLN A 1174 -12.85 -21.37 36.37
N ALA A 1175 -14.11 -21.68 36.06
CA ALA A 1175 -14.72 -22.98 36.34
C ALA A 1175 -13.95 -24.15 35.70
N MET A 1176 -13.40 -23.93 34.50
CA MET A 1176 -12.53 -24.88 33.79
C MET A 1176 -11.04 -24.51 33.85
N GLY A 1177 -10.65 -23.47 34.60
CA GLY A 1177 -9.27 -22.96 34.61
C GLY A 1177 -8.24 -24.00 35.07
N ARG A 1178 -8.64 -24.91 35.97
CA ARG A 1178 -7.79 -26.00 36.46
C ARG A 1178 -7.78 -27.24 35.56
N PHE A 1179 -8.64 -27.30 34.55
CA PHE A 1179 -8.71 -28.44 33.64
C PHE A 1179 -7.40 -28.61 32.87
N GLY A 1180 -6.98 -27.60 32.11
CA GLY A 1180 -5.73 -27.66 31.33
C GLY A 1180 -4.45 -27.56 32.17
N THR A 1181 -4.51 -26.92 33.33
CA THR A 1181 -3.32 -26.58 34.15
C THR A 1181 -3.02 -27.59 35.26
N VAL A 1182 -4.03 -28.33 35.73
CA VAL A 1182 -3.88 -29.31 36.82
C VAL A 1182 -4.39 -30.68 36.38
N PHE A 1183 -5.65 -30.80 35.96
CA PHE A 1183 -6.27 -32.09 35.65
C PHE A 1183 -5.59 -32.82 34.48
N VAL A 1184 -5.39 -32.12 33.36
CA VAL A 1184 -4.71 -32.67 32.17
C VAL A 1184 -3.29 -33.17 32.50
N PRO A 1185 -2.41 -32.38 33.17
CA PRO A 1185 -1.10 -32.87 33.61
C PRO A 1185 -1.14 -33.97 34.68
N GLU A 1186 -2.10 -33.94 35.62
CA GLU A 1186 -2.23 -34.91 36.71
C GLU A 1186 -2.57 -36.31 36.18
N PHE A 1187 -3.51 -36.38 35.25
CA PHE A 1187 -3.94 -37.64 34.62
C PHE A 1187 -3.24 -37.94 33.29
N ARG A 1188 -2.27 -37.10 32.88
CA ARG A 1188 -1.57 -37.16 31.57
C ARG A 1188 -2.55 -37.35 30.40
N MET A 1189 -3.54 -36.47 30.30
CA MET A 1189 -4.56 -36.54 29.25
C MET A 1189 -3.96 -36.17 27.88
N LEU A 1190 -4.14 -37.04 26.90
CA LEU A 1190 -3.78 -36.82 25.49
C LEU A 1190 -5.03 -36.76 24.60
N ASP A 1191 -4.83 -36.37 23.34
CA ASP A 1191 -5.86 -36.39 22.31
C ASP A 1191 -6.70 -37.68 22.37
N ARG A 1192 -8.03 -37.50 22.46
CA ARG A 1192 -9.04 -38.56 22.58
C ARG A 1192 -9.04 -39.35 23.89
N ASP A 1193 -8.33 -38.92 24.94
CA ASP A 1193 -8.52 -39.56 26.24
C ASP A 1193 -9.92 -39.28 26.82
N PRO A 1194 -10.60 -40.30 27.37
CA PRO A 1194 -11.93 -40.14 27.93
C PRO A 1194 -11.86 -39.49 29.31
N TYR A 1195 -12.79 -38.58 29.62
CA TYR A 1195 -13.00 -38.03 30.96
C TYR A 1195 -14.48 -37.73 31.18
N TRP A 1196 -14.90 -37.53 32.42
CA TRP A 1196 -16.26 -37.10 32.73
C TRP A 1196 -16.25 -35.92 33.70
N VAL A 1197 -17.37 -35.23 33.81
CA VAL A 1197 -17.49 -33.97 34.56
C VAL A 1197 -18.46 -34.18 35.71
N ARG A 1198 -17.93 -34.14 36.93
CA ARG A 1198 -18.71 -34.29 38.15
C ARG A 1198 -19.22 -32.92 38.62
N THR A 1199 -20.54 -32.78 38.66
CA THR A 1199 -21.26 -31.67 39.28
C THR A 1199 -21.88 -32.16 40.60
N THR A 1200 -21.86 -31.34 41.65
CA THR A 1200 -22.48 -31.65 42.96
C THR A 1200 -23.49 -30.59 43.36
N GLY A 1201 -24.41 -30.94 44.25
CA GLY A 1201 -25.41 -30.04 44.80
C GLY A 1201 -26.72 -29.97 44.03
N LEU A 1202 -26.91 -30.82 43.03
CA LEU A 1202 -28.10 -30.89 42.19
C LEU A 1202 -28.79 -32.25 42.30
N GLU A 1203 -28.43 -33.06 43.30
CA GLU A 1203 -28.94 -34.41 43.52
C GLU A 1203 -30.45 -34.42 43.82
N ASN A 1204 -30.99 -33.30 44.31
CA ASN A 1204 -32.42 -33.11 44.60
C ASN A 1204 -33.23 -32.60 43.39
N CYS A 1205 -32.58 -32.32 42.25
CA CYS A 1205 -33.25 -31.82 41.06
C CYS A 1205 -33.75 -32.97 40.19
N ASP A 1206 -35.02 -32.92 39.75
CA ASP A 1206 -35.61 -33.92 38.87
C ASP A 1206 -35.35 -33.58 37.39
N ALA A 1207 -34.36 -34.23 36.80
CA ALA A 1207 -34.07 -34.08 35.37
C ALA A 1207 -35.11 -34.77 34.45
N SER A 1208 -35.97 -35.65 34.97
CA SER A 1208 -37.01 -36.30 34.17
C SER A 1208 -38.20 -35.38 33.88
N ALA A 1209 -38.42 -34.35 34.71
CA ALA A 1209 -39.49 -33.37 34.52
C ALA A 1209 -39.29 -32.52 33.27
N ASP A 1210 -40.37 -32.20 32.54
CA ASP A 1210 -40.32 -31.29 31.38
C ASP A 1210 -39.88 -29.87 31.77
N THR A 1211 -40.30 -29.42 32.96
CA THR A 1211 -39.86 -28.18 33.60
C THR A 1211 -38.93 -28.51 34.76
N VAL A 1212 -37.69 -28.00 34.71
CA VAL A 1212 -36.67 -28.20 35.73
C VAL A 1212 -36.72 -27.05 36.72
N LYS A 1213 -37.28 -27.31 37.90
CA LYS A 1213 -37.37 -26.33 38.99
C LYS A 1213 -36.88 -26.93 40.30
N CYS A 1214 -35.79 -26.38 40.84
CA CYS A 1214 -35.19 -26.87 42.07
C CYS A 1214 -34.27 -25.82 42.72
N THR A 1215 -33.70 -26.17 43.87
CA THR A 1215 -32.67 -25.37 44.57
C THR A 1215 -31.41 -26.21 44.69
N MET A 1216 -30.30 -25.64 44.24
CA MET A 1216 -28.96 -26.22 44.34
C MET A 1216 -28.42 -26.12 45.78
N THR A 1217 -27.86 -27.21 46.30
CA THR A 1217 -27.27 -27.35 47.64
C THR A 1217 -25.88 -28.02 47.58
N PRO A 1218 -24.82 -27.30 47.16
CA PRO A 1218 -23.49 -27.86 46.82
C PRO A 1218 -22.56 -28.29 47.96
#